data_AF-A0A2V7FT54-F1
#
_entry.id   AF-A0A2V7FT54-F1
#
_cell.length_a   1.000
_cell.length_b   1.000
_cell.length_c   1.000
_cell.angle_alpha   90.00
_cell.angle_beta   90.00
_cell.angle_gamma   90.00
#
_symmetry.space_group_name_H-M   'P 1'
#
loop_
_entity.id
_entity.type
_entity.pdbx_description
1 polymer ?
#
loop_
_entity_poly.entity_id
_entity_poly.type
_entity_poly.pdbx_seq_one_letter_code
_entity_poly.pdbx_strand_id
1 'polypeptide(L)'
;MSPNARLLLLYALGAVVALIVLIARFKLHPFIALIAVSLGLGTAAGMPLSGVVKAFEDGVGGVLGFIAIVVALGTMLGKMMAESGGATRIATTLITLFGERRVHWAVMVVAFIVGIPVFFQVGFVLLIPLVFTIARRTGMSLVKIGIPLVAGLSVVHGMVPPHPAAMLAVVAYQADVGRTVAYALLVGLPTAALAGPIFATWIAPRIALPEENPLAAQFVGGVPRAMPGFGISLFTVLLPVILMVCASAADVALDAASTLRSGVDFVGSPIVALLVALLFSLWSLGHQQHFTRDQILKFANDCLAPTAAILLVIGAGGGFNRVLLESGVGKAIAGVAVGSHASPLLLAWTVAALIRVATGSATVAMTTSAGIVAPIALTTPGSHTELLVLATGAGSLVLSHVNDSGFWLIKEFFNMTVQQTLKTWTVAESIIGVAGLGFTLLLSLVVGCAPREQGTGDVGARGWIDVTAMLDPATTPVYAGDAPMKFDFLKDMRKGDVLTLSGYSLGAHSGTHIDAPMHFVANGAPIDQVPLDPLIGTARVIDIPDSVRAIDSGELNRHAWRGAKRVLFRTRSTLRGWMDSVTFHRDFAYVAPDAAQLLADAGVVLVGVDYISAEQFGAPAPRTHQILLGRGIPIVEGLDLRPVQAGDYDLIVLPLKVRGHEAAPARAILRKR
;
A
#
# COMPACT_ATOMS: atom_id res chain seq x y z
N MET A 1 24.33 6.02 14.43
CA MET A 1 24.23 4.54 14.58
C MET A 1 24.93 4.08 15.85
N SER A 2 24.23 3.32 16.70
CA SER A 2 24.81 2.70 17.90
C SER A 2 25.88 1.65 17.52
N PRO A 3 26.88 1.39 18.39
CA PRO A 3 27.89 0.35 18.17
C PRO A 3 27.29 -1.04 17.93
N ASN A 4 26.23 -1.39 18.66
CA ASN A 4 25.55 -2.69 18.55
C ASN A 4 24.87 -2.88 17.18
N ALA A 5 24.29 -1.82 16.60
CA ALA A 5 23.68 -1.90 15.27
C ALA A 5 24.72 -2.22 14.19
N ARG A 6 25.91 -1.62 14.25
CA ARG A 6 27.00 -1.92 13.29
C ARG A 6 27.48 -3.36 13.41
N LEU A 7 27.59 -3.87 14.63
CA LEU A 7 28.04 -5.23 14.89
C LEU A 7 27.08 -6.27 14.32
N LEU A 8 25.76 -6.08 14.51
CA LEU A 8 24.73 -6.96 13.94
C LEU A 8 24.78 -7.01 12.41
N LEU A 9 24.99 -5.87 11.75
CA LEU A 9 25.14 -5.81 10.28
C LEU A 9 26.36 -6.60 9.79
N LEU A 10 27.48 -6.51 10.52
CA LEU A 10 28.70 -7.26 10.19
C LEU A 10 28.48 -8.77 10.36
N TYR A 11 27.75 -9.20 11.40
CA TYR A 11 27.40 -10.61 11.58
C TYR A 11 26.49 -11.12 10.46
N ALA A 12 25.48 -10.36 10.07
CA ALA A 12 24.60 -10.72 8.95
C ALA A 12 25.38 -10.85 7.63
N LEU A 13 26.26 -9.88 7.33
CA LEU A 13 27.13 -9.93 6.15
C LEU A 13 28.07 -11.14 6.21
N GLY A 14 28.69 -11.38 7.37
CA GLY A 14 29.56 -12.53 7.60
C GLY A 14 28.84 -13.86 7.39
N ALA A 15 27.58 -13.99 7.86
CA ALA A 15 26.76 -15.17 7.66
C ALA A 15 26.46 -15.43 6.18
N VAL A 16 26.09 -14.39 5.41
CA VAL A 16 25.85 -14.53 3.97
C VAL A 16 27.12 -14.95 3.23
N VAL A 17 28.26 -14.32 3.53
CA VAL A 17 29.56 -14.68 2.93
C VAL A 17 29.94 -16.12 3.29
N ALA A 18 29.82 -16.50 4.56
CA ALA A 18 30.10 -17.86 5.02
C ALA A 18 29.24 -18.90 4.30
N LEU A 19 27.94 -18.63 4.14
CA LEU A 19 27.02 -19.50 3.42
C LEU A 19 27.43 -19.70 1.96
N ILE A 20 27.76 -18.60 1.26
CA ILE A 20 28.23 -18.65 -0.14
C ILE A 20 29.53 -19.45 -0.23
N VAL A 21 30.48 -19.24 0.68
CA VAL A 21 31.77 -19.95 0.69
C VAL A 21 31.58 -21.44 0.97
N LEU A 22 30.78 -21.81 1.97
CA LEU A 22 30.49 -23.20 2.31
C LEU A 22 29.88 -23.96 1.13
N ILE A 23 28.93 -23.34 0.43
CA ILE A 23 28.24 -24.00 -0.69
C ILE A 23 29.09 -23.98 -1.96
N ALA A 24 29.66 -22.83 -2.34
CA ALA A 24 30.33 -22.68 -3.62
C ALA A 24 31.78 -23.19 -3.62
N ARG A 25 32.52 -23.00 -2.51
CA ARG A 25 33.94 -23.37 -2.41
C ARG A 25 34.18 -24.70 -1.71
N PHE A 26 33.43 -24.96 -0.63
CA PHE A 26 33.54 -26.23 0.12
C PHE A 26 32.54 -27.30 -0.33
N LYS A 27 31.62 -26.96 -1.26
CA LYS A 27 30.61 -27.89 -1.82
C LYS A 27 29.74 -28.56 -0.75
N LEU A 28 29.53 -27.88 0.38
CA LEU A 28 28.63 -28.36 1.43
C LEU A 28 27.17 -28.29 0.92
N HIS A 29 26.38 -29.31 1.24
CA HIS A 29 24.97 -29.34 0.83
C HIS A 29 24.21 -28.11 1.39
N PRO A 30 23.43 -27.38 0.58
CA PRO A 30 22.76 -26.14 0.99
C PRO A 30 21.95 -26.26 2.28
N PHE A 31 21.20 -27.36 2.44
CA PHE A 31 20.43 -27.64 3.66
C PHE A 31 21.30 -27.63 4.93
N ILE A 32 22.46 -28.30 4.89
CA ILE A 32 23.39 -28.38 6.02
C ILE A 32 24.04 -27.02 6.27
N ALA A 33 24.47 -26.35 5.19
CA ALA A 33 25.10 -25.04 5.28
C ALA A 33 24.15 -23.98 5.87
N LEU A 34 22.87 -23.98 5.48
CA LEU A 34 21.86 -23.08 6.01
C LEU A 34 21.64 -23.29 7.50
N ILE A 35 21.50 -24.53 7.97
CA ILE A 35 21.36 -24.84 9.40
C ILE A 35 22.61 -24.35 10.17
N ALA A 36 23.80 -24.76 9.74
CA ALA A 36 25.04 -24.44 10.44
C ALA A 36 25.28 -22.92 10.55
N VAL A 37 25.07 -22.19 9.45
CA VAL A 37 25.25 -20.73 9.42
C VAL A 37 24.17 -20.02 10.25
N SER A 38 22.93 -20.50 10.24
CA SER A 38 21.85 -19.93 11.07
C SER A 38 22.18 -20.05 12.56
N LEU A 39 22.57 -21.24 13.01
CA LEU A 39 22.93 -21.49 14.40
C LEU A 39 24.15 -20.65 14.83
N GLY A 40 25.17 -20.58 13.97
CA GLY A 40 26.36 -19.76 14.20
C GLY A 40 26.05 -18.26 14.27
N LEU A 41 25.18 -17.76 13.39
CA LEU A 41 24.75 -16.37 13.40
C LEU A 41 23.98 -16.02 14.67
N GLY A 42 22.97 -16.81 15.05
CA GLY A 42 22.13 -16.53 16.21
C GLY A 42 22.96 -16.47 17.50
N THR A 43 23.91 -17.40 17.65
CA THR A 43 24.83 -17.42 18.80
C THR A 43 25.79 -16.23 18.79
N ALA A 44 26.38 -15.88 17.65
CA ALA A 44 27.25 -14.71 17.53
C ALA A 44 26.51 -13.39 17.81
N ALA A 45 25.23 -13.31 17.44
CA ALA A 45 24.37 -12.15 17.71
C ALA A 45 23.89 -12.05 19.17
N GLY A 46 24.26 -13.01 20.03
CA GLY A 46 23.93 -12.99 21.45
C GLY A 46 22.53 -13.52 21.79
N MET A 47 21.88 -14.26 20.89
CA MET A 47 20.61 -14.92 21.19
C MET A 47 20.82 -16.10 22.16
N PRO A 48 19.89 -16.37 23.09
CA PRO A 48 19.91 -17.58 23.90
C PRO A 48 19.92 -18.83 23.02
N LEU A 49 20.73 -19.85 23.35
CA LEU A 49 20.90 -21.06 22.51
C LEU A 49 19.56 -21.75 22.18
N SER A 50 18.67 -21.87 23.16
CA SER A 50 17.32 -22.42 22.95
C SER A 50 16.45 -21.52 22.08
N GLY A 51 16.63 -20.20 22.17
CA GLY A 51 15.98 -19.22 21.31
C GLY A 51 16.43 -19.32 19.86
N VAL A 52 17.71 -19.62 19.60
CA VAL A 52 18.22 -19.78 18.22
C VAL A 52 17.59 -20.98 17.52
N VAL A 53 17.54 -22.14 18.21
CA VAL A 53 16.93 -23.35 17.64
C VAL A 53 15.45 -23.13 17.39
N LYS A 54 14.73 -22.56 18.37
CA LYS A 54 13.31 -22.26 18.23
C LYS A 54 13.03 -21.27 17.09
N ALA A 55 13.82 -20.20 16.97
CA ALA A 55 13.69 -19.25 15.87
C ALA A 55 13.88 -19.92 14.51
N PHE A 56 14.84 -20.84 14.41
CA PHE A 56 15.06 -21.62 13.19
C PHE A 56 13.86 -22.53 12.88
N GLU A 57 13.36 -23.28 13.87
CA GLU A 57 12.19 -24.16 13.73
C GLU A 57 10.92 -23.38 13.35
N ASP A 58 10.65 -22.26 14.01
CA ASP A 58 9.52 -21.38 13.72
C ASP A 58 9.62 -20.82 12.28
N GLY A 59 10.83 -20.49 11.82
CA GLY A 59 11.09 -20.06 10.45
C GLY A 59 10.85 -21.17 9.42
N VAL A 60 11.34 -22.39 9.70
CA VAL A 60 11.11 -23.57 8.85
C VAL A 60 9.61 -23.87 8.76
N GLY A 61 8.92 -23.93 9.91
CA GLY A 61 7.49 -24.22 10.00
C GLY A 61 6.62 -23.16 9.33
N GLY A 62 6.94 -21.88 9.52
CA GLY A 62 6.22 -20.78 8.89
C GLY A 62 6.29 -20.80 7.36
N VAL A 63 7.47 -21.14 6.79
CA VAL A 63 7.64 -21.24 5.34
C VAL A 63 7.02 -22.54 4.78
N LEU A 64 7.29 -23.68 5.41
CA LEU A 64 6.79 -24.97 4.93
C LEU A 64 5.28 -25.13 5.09
N GLY A 65 4.67 -24.57 6.14
CA GLY A 65 3.24 -24.68 6.40
C GLY A 65 2.37 -24.23 5.21
N PHE A 66 2.81 -23.21 4.48
CA PHE A 66 2.15 -22.77 3.24
C PHE A 66 2.75 -23.42 1.99
N ILE A 67 4.08 -23.33 1.82
CA ILE A 67 4.73 -23.72 0.56
C ILE A 67 4.64 -25.22 0.30
N ALA A 68 4.79 -26.07 1.31
CA ALA A 68 4.77 -27.53 1.09
C ALA A 68 3.44 -28.00 0.52
N ILE A 69 2.32 -27.46 1.02
CA ILE A 69 0.98 -27.80 0.57
C ILE A 69 0.75 -27.29 -0.85
N VAL A 70 1.08 -26.02 -1.11
CA VAL A 70 0.95 -25.40 -2.43
C VAL A 70 1.78 -26.12 -3.49
N VAL A 71 3.05 -26.42 -3.18
CA VAL A 71 3.94 -27.14 -4.09
C VAL A 71 3.42 -28.55 -4.34
N ALA A 72 2.97 -29.27 -3.32
CA ALA A 72 2.42 -30.61 -3.48
C ALA A 72 1.15 -30.63 -4.37
N LEU A 73 0.17 -29.79 -4.07
CA LEU A 73 -1.07 -29.71 -4.87
C LEU A 73 -0.80 -29.22 -6.29
N GLY A 74 0.06 -28.21 -6.43
CA GLY A 74 0.40 -27.64 -7.73
C GLY A 74 1.26 -28.57 -8.60
N THR A 75 2.15 -29.37 -8.03
CA THR A 75 2.91 -30.38 -8.79
C THR A 75 2.04 -31.55 -9.20
N MET A 76 1.09 -31.98 -8.37
CA MET A 76 0.07 -32.96 -8.76
C MET A 76 -0.80 -32.44 -9.91
N LEU A 77 -1.30 -31.20 -9.80
CA LEU A 77 -2.07 -30.57 -10.88
C LEU A 77 -1.22 -30.47 -12.16
N GLY A 78 0.03 -30.02 -12.05
CA GLY A 78 0.97 -29.95 -13.15
C GLY A 78 1.27 -31.30 -13.79
N LYS A 79 1.38 -32.36 -12.99
CA LYS A 79 1.56 -33.74 -13.48
C LYS A 79 0.33 -34.23 -14.25
N MET A 80 -0.87 -33.96 -13.73
CA MET A 80 -2.11 -34.26 -14.45
C MET A 80 -2.20 -33.51 -15.78
N MET A 81 -1.80 -32.23 -15.80
CA MET A 81 -1.73 -31.43 -17.04
C MET A 81 -0.72 -31.97 -18.06
N ALA A 82 0.40 -32.50 -17.58
CA ALA A 82 1.44 -33.08 -18.42
C ALA A 82 0.99 -34.41 -19.04
N GLU A 83 0.53 -35.35 -18.22
CA GLU A 83 0.15 -36.71 -18.65
C GLU A 83 -1.11 -36.69 -19.53
N SER A 84 -2.07 -35.82 -19.22
CA SER A 84 -3.28 -35.67 -20.04
C SER A 84 -3.03 -35.00 -21.39
N GLY A 85 -1.90 -34.30 -21.56
CA GLY A 85 -1.65 -33.47 -22.74
C GLY A 85 -2.22 -32.05 -22.66
N GLY A 86 -2.90 -31.67 -21.59
CA GLY A 86 -3.46 -30.33 -21.42
C GLY A 86 -2.38 -29.24 -21.49
N ALA A 87 -1.23 -29.44 -20.83
CA ALA A 87 -0.13 -28.49 -20.86
C ALA A 87 0.43 -28.32 -22.28
N THR A 88 0.52 -29.43 -23.02
CA THR A 88 0.91 -29.44 -24.43
C THR A 88 -0.08 -28.69 -25.30
N ARG A 89 -1.39 -28.86 -25.08
CA ARG A 89 -2.44 -28.15 -25.82
C ARG A 89 -2.34 -26.64 -25.61
N ILE A 90 -2.18 -26.20 -24.37
CA ILE A 90 -2.00 -24.77 -24.03
C ILE A 90 -0.73 -24.23 -24.67
N ALA A 91 0.41 -24.91 -24.49
CA ALA A 91 1.70 -24.52 -25.06
C ALA A 91 1.62 -24.36 -26.59
N THR A 92 1.06 -25.35 -27.28
CA THR A 92 0.91 -25.33 -28.75
C THR A 92 0.01 -24.17 -29.20
N THR A 93 -1.05 -23.90 -28.46
CA THR A 93 -1.96 -22.76 -28.76
C THR A 93 -1.24 -21.42 -28.58
N LEU A 94 -0.45 -21.25 -27.51
CA LEU A 94 0.34 -20.03 -27.31
C LEU A 94 1.43 -19.87 -28.38
N ILE A 95 2.11 -20.97 -28.75
CA ILE A 95 3.14 -20.95 -29.80
C ILE A 95 2.53 -20.59 -31.16
N THR A 96 1.35 -21.11 -31.50
CA THR A 96 0.68 -20.81 -32.77
C THR A 96 0.16 -19.37 -32.84
N LEU A 97 -0.33 -18.82 -31.73
CA LEU A 97 -0.85 -17.45 -31.67
C LEU A 97 0.26 -16.38 -31.67
N PHE A 98 1.29 -16.55 -30.84
CA PHE A 98 2.33 -15.54 -30.66
C PHE A 98 3.59 -15.80 -31.50
N GLY A 99 3.77 -17.02 -31.99
CA GLY A 99 4.97 -17.50 -32.66
C GLY A 99 6.04 -17.99 -31.68
N GLU A 100 6.83 -18.98 -32.11
CA GLU A 100 7.92 -19.58 -31.32
C GLU A 100 8.90 -18.54 -30.77
N ARG A 101 9.25 -17.54 -31.60
CA ARG A 101 10.21 -16.50 -31.20
C ARG A 101 9.68 -15.59 -30.10
N ARG A 102 8.37 -15.38 -29.96
CA ARG A 102 7.79 -14.40 -29.02
C ARG A 102 7.02 -15.05 -27.86
N VAL A 103 6.96 -16.38 -27.80
CA VAL A 103 6.23 -17.10 -26.74
C VAL A 103 6.67 -16.71 -25.32
N HIS A 104 7.93 -16.35 -25.13
CA HIS A 104 8.47 -15.89 -23.86
C HIS A 104 7.87 -14.54 -23.38
N TRP A 105 7.42 -13.67 -24.30
CA TRP A 105 6.64 -12.48 -23.96
C TRP A 105 5.22 -12.84 -23.52
N ALA A 106 4.58 -13.80 -24.21
CA ALA A 106 3.26 -14.28 -23.84
C ALA A 106 3.27 -14.89 -22.43
N VAL A 107 4.31 -15.66 -22.09
CA VAL A 107 4.49 -16.21 -20.75
C VAL A 107 4.60 -15.11 -19.69
N MET A 108 5.33 -14.01 -19.94
CA MET A 108 5.37 -12.87 -19.00
C MET A 108 3.99 -12.24 -18.79
N VAL A 109 3.21 -12.03 -19.86
CA VAL A 109 1.87 -11.43 -19.74
C VAL A 109 0.92 -12.35 -18.96
N VAL A 110 0.95 -13.65 -19.28
CA VAL A 110 0.16 -14.66 -18.55
C VAL A 110 0.56 -14.67 -17.08
N ALA A 111 1.86 -14.66 -16.79
CA ALA A 111 2.39 -14.61 -15.43
C ALA A 111 1.91 -13.37 -14.66
N PHE A 112 1.93 -12.21 -15.32
CA PHE A 112 1.49 -10.96 -14.72
C PHE A 112 -0.02 -10.99 -14.40
N ILE A 113 -0.85 -11.42 -15.34
CA ILE A 113 -2.31 -11.51 -15.14
C ILE A 113 -2.66 -12.53 -14.04
N VAL A 114 -2.06 -13.72 -14.11
CA VAL A 114 -2.27 -14.77 -13.11
C VAL A 114 -1.71 -14.38 -11.75
N GLY A 115 -0.66 -13.57 -11.70
CA GLY A 115 -0.07 -13.10 -10.45
C GLY A 115 -0.98 -12.18 -9.64
N ILE A 116 -1.92 -11.44 -10.26
CA ILE A 116 -2.72 -10.41 -9.56
C ILE A 116 -3.47 -10.99 -8.37
N PRO A 117 -4.20 -12.11 -8.51
CA PRO A 117 -4.90 -12.76 -7.41
C PRO A 117 -4.05 -13.82 -6.67
N VAL A 118 -2.86 -14.17 -7.15
CA VAL A 118 -2.12 -15.35 -6.69
C VAL A 118 -0.75 -14.97 -6.09
N PHE A 119 -0.40 -15.55 -4.93
CA PHE A 119 0.94 -15.41 -4.37
C PHE A 119 2.03 -15.91 -5.34
N PHE A 120 3.20 -15.26 -5.32
CA PHE A 120 4.33 -15.60 -6.20
C PHE A 120 4.62 -17.11 -6.28
N GLN A 121 4.73 -17.78 -5.13
CA GLN A 121 5.06 -19.21 -5.08
C GLN A 121 3.96 -20.07 -5.70
N VAL A 122 2.69 -19.72 -5.44
CA VAL A 122 1.53 -20.45 -5.97
C VAL A 122 1.46 -20.28 -7.49
N GLY A 123 1.59 -19.04 -7.98
CA GLY A 123 1.57 -18.74 -9.41
C GLY A 123 2.73 -19.39 -10.16
N PHE A 124 3.92 -19.42 -9.53
CA PHE A 124 5.09 -20.07 -10.09
C PHE A 124 4.88 -21.58 -10.25
N VAL A 125 4.45 -22.27 -9.19
CA VAL A 125 4.20 -23.72 -9.23
C VAL A 125 3.11 -24.06 -10.24
N LEU A 126 2.09 -23.22 -10.38
CA LEU A 126 0.99 -23.42 -11.33
C LEU A 126 1.44 -23.28 -12.79
N LEU A 127 2.36 -22.36 -13.08
CA LEU A 127 2.76 -22.03 -14.45
C LEU A 127 4.06 -22.72 -14.89
N ILE A 128 4.89 -23.25 -13.98
CA ILE A 128 6.15 -23.91 -14.36
C ILE A 128 5.97 -25.13 -15.28
N PRO A 129 4.91 -25.96 -15.21
CA PRO A 129 4.71 -27.07 -16.15
C PRO A 129 4.56 -26.58 -17.60
N LEU A 130 3.91 -25.42 -17.78
CA LEU A 130 3.77 -24.78 -19.08
C LEU A 130 5.13 -24.33 -19.61
N VAL A 131 5.99 -23.76 -18.75
CA VAL A 131 7.35 -23.34 -19.12
C VAL A 131 8.20 -24.53 -19.57
N PHE A 132 8.21 -25.65 -18.83
CA PHE A 132 8.93 -26.86 -19.25
C PHE A 132 8.43 -27.38 -20.60
N THR A 133 7.11 -27.39 -20.79
CA THR A 133 6.49 -27.86 -22.03
C THR A 133 6.85 -26.99 -23.23
N ILE A 134 6.81 -25.66 -23.08
CA ILE A 134 7.18 -24.72 -24.15
C ILE A 134 8.68 -24.84 -24.46
N ALA A 135 9.54 -24.92 -23.43
CA ALA A 135 10.99 -25.05 -23.62
C ALA A 135 11.32 -26.30 -24.44
N ARG A 136 10.71 -27.45 -24.11
CA ARG A 136 10.91 -28.69 -24.86
C ARG A 136 10.37 -28.61 -26.30
N ARG A 137 9.21 -28.00 -26.50
CA ARG A 137 8.55 -27.89 -27.82
C ARG A 137 9.29 -26.96 -28.78
N THR A 138 9.81 -25.85 -28.26
CA THR A 138 10.47 -24.80 -29.07
C THR A 138 11.98 -24.98 -29.15
N GLY A 139 12.56 -25.88 -28.34
CA GLY A 139 14.01 -26.02 -28.17
C GLY A 139 14.66 -24.81 -27.49
N MET A 140 13.88 -23.86 -26.96
CA MET A 140 14.41 -22.69 -26.28
C MET A 140 14.96 -23.06 -24.90
N SER A 141 16.02 -22.37 -24.48
CA SER A 141 16.55 -22.48 -23.12
C SER A 141 15.46 -22.21 -22.09
N LEU A 142 15.41 -23.05 -21.05
CA LEU A 142 14.48 -22.92 -19.94
C LEU A 142 14.59 -21.54 -19.26
N VAL A 143 15.79 -20.97 -19.18
CA VAL A 143 16.03 -19.61 -18.65
C VAL A 143 15.31 -18.55 -19.50
N LYS A 144 15.27 -18.73 -20.82
CA LYS A 144 14.69 -17.76 -21.76
C LYS A 144 13.16 -17.63 -21.60
N ILE A 145 12.50 -18.67 -21.11
CA ILE A 145 11.04 -18.69 -20.89
C ILE A 145 10.69 -18.53 -19.40
N GLY A 146 11.54 -19.07 -18.51
CA GLY A 146 11.35 -19.03 -17.07
C GLY A 146 11.61 -17.68 -16.43
N ILE A 147 12.64 -16.93 -16.86
CA ILE A 147 12.90 -15.59 -16.34
C ILE A 147 11.74 -14.61 -16.60
N PRO A 148 11.13 -14.60 -17.80
CA PRO A 148 9.90 -13.85 -18.06
C PRO A 148 8.71 -14.24 -17.17
N LEU A 149 8.54 -15.53 -16.87
CA LEU A 149 7.52 -16.02 -15.93
C LEU A 149 7.72 -15.39 -14.54
N VAL A 150 8.92 -15.56 -13.98
CA VAL A 150 9.19 -15.13 -12.60
C VAL A 150 9.18 -13.61 -12.47
N ALA A 151 9.61 -12.87 -13.50
CA ALA A 151 9.56 -11.41 -13.51
C ALA A 151 8.12 -10.88 -13.46
N GLY A 152 7.21 -11.47 -14.26
CA GLY A 152 5.80 -11.10 -14.24
C GLY A 152 5.13 -11.34 -12.89
N LEU A 153 5.37 -12.53 -12.29
CA LEU A 153 4.84 -12.84 -10.96
C LEU A 153 5.44 -11.95 -9.86
N SER A 154 6.75 -11.67 -9.94
CA SER A 154 7.45 -10.91 -8.91
C SER A 154 7.02 -9.44 -8.87
N VAL A 155 6.93 -8.78 -10.03
CA VAL A 155 6.43 -7.40 -10.11
C VAL A 155 5.05 -7.27 -9.47
N VAL A 156 4.16 -8.21 -9.77
CA VAL A 156 2.81 -8.21 -9.22
C VAL A 156 2.81 -8.43 -7.71
N HIS A 157 3.62 -9.39 -7.24
CA HIS A 157 3.77 -9.69 -5.81
C HIS A 157 4.17 -8.48 -4.97
N GLY A 158 5.10 -7.64 -5.47
CA GLY A 158 5.60 -6.49 -4.73
C GLY A 158 4.89 -5.17 -5.03
N MET A 159 4.23 -4.99 -6.17
CA MET A 159 3.76 -3.67 -6.61
C MET A 159 2.24 -3.55 -6.80
N VAL A 160 1.52 -4.66 -7.02
CA VAL A 160 0.13 -4.60 -7.48
C VAL A 160 -0.83 -5.11 -6.38
N PRO A 161 -1.70 -4.25 -5.84
CA PRO A 161 -2.85 -4.68 -5.02
C PRO A 161 -3.80 -5.59 -5.83
N PRO A 162 -4.48 -6.59 -5.23
CA PRO A 162 -4.78 -6.75 -3.80
C PRO A 162 -3.76 -7.61 -3.02
N HIS A 163 -2.56 -7.86 -3.56
CA HIS A 163 -1.57 -8.70 -2.88
C HIS A 163 -1.33 -8.21 -1.44
N PRO A 164 -1.38 -9.06 -0.39
CA PRO A 164 -1.51 -8.59 1.01
C PRO A 164 -0.45 -7.59 1.47
N ALA A 165 0.80 -7.77 1.05
CA ALA A 165 1.90 -6.84 1.35
C ALA A 165 1.67 -5.46 0.73
N ALA A 166 1.24 -5.44 -0.55
CA ALA A 166 0.91 -4.22 -1.28
C ALA A 166 -0.35 -3.54 -0.70
N MET A 167 -1.38 -4.32 -0.36
CA MET A 167 -2.57 -3.80 0.33
C MET A 167 -2.25 -3.20 1.70
N LEU A 168 -1.38 -3.83 2.48
CA LEU A 168 -0.96 -3.27 3.76
C LEU A 168 -0.23 -1.93 3.55
N ALA A 169 0.65 -1.84 2.55
CA ALA A 169 1.30 -0.57 2.22
C ALA A 169 0.30 0.50 1.74
N VAL A 170 -0.72 0.13 0.96
CA VAL A 170 -1.82 1.03 0.58
C VAL A 170 -2.52 1.59 1.81
N VAL A 171 -2.87 0.73 2.77
CA VAL A 171 -3.51 1.15 4.03
C VAL A 171 -2.56 2.02 4.86
N ALA A 172 -1.30 1.62 5.00
CA ALA A 172 -0.30 2.34 5.81
C ALA A 172 -0.02 3.75 5.27
N TYR A 173 0.06 3.90 3.95
CA TYR A 173 0.26 5.20 3.30
C TYR A 173 -1.04 5.97 3.03
N GLN A 174 -2.20 5.42 3.38
CA GLN A 174 -3.52 6.01 3.07
C GLN A 174 -3.67 6.29 1.55
N ALA A 175 -3.20 5.36 0.72
CA ALA A 175 -3.26 5.47 -0.73
C ALA A 175 -4.63 5.00 -1.27
N ASP A 176 -5.06 5.54 -2.40
CA ASP A 176 -6.25 5.03 -3.09
C ASP A 176 -5.93 3.69 -3.78
N VAL A 177 -6.75 2.67 -3.53
CA VAL A 177 -6.55 1.32 -4.07
C VAL A 177 -6.61 1.33 -5.61
N GLY A 178 -7.61 2.01 -6.18
CA GLY A 178 -7.85 2.02 -7.62
C GLY A 178 -6.73 2.70 -8.40
N ARG A 179 -6.28 3.87 -7.94
CA ARG A 179 -5.14 4.60 -8.50
C ARG A 179 -3.84 3.83 -8.32
N THR A 180 -3.63 3.20 -7.17
CA THR A 180 -2.44 2.37 -6.94
C THR A 180 -2.40 1.20 -7.93
N VAL A 181 -3.52 0.51 -8.15
CA VAL A 181 -3.60 -0.55 -9.18
C VAL A 181 -3.30 0.01 -10.56
N ALA A 182 -3.91 1.13 -10.96
CA ALA A 182 -3.68 1.74 -12.27
C ALA A 182 -2.20 2.10 -12.49
N TYR A 183 -1.57 2.73 -11.50
CA TYR A 183 -0.15 3.07 -11.55
C TYR A 183 0.75 1.83 -11.51
N ALA A 184 0.38 0.79 -10.75
CA ALA A 184 1.11 -0.47 -10.71
C ALA A 184 1.03 -1.24 -12.03
N LEU A 185 -0.07 -1.16 -12.78
CA LEU A 185 -0.12 -1.71 -14.13
C LEU A 185 0.78 -0.92 -15.10
N LEU A 186 0.74 0.41 -15.01
CA LEU A 186 1.51 1.31 -15.88
C LEU A 186 3.02 1.21 -15.65
N VAL A 187 3.46 1.10 -14.40
CA VAL A 187 4.87 0.94 -14.02
C VAL A 187 5.30 -0.53 -14.09
N GLY A 188 4.44 -1.44 -13.66
CA GLY A 188 4.76 -2.86 -13.51
C GLY A 188 4.96 -3.57 -14.84
N LEU A 189 4.12 -3.34 -15.85
CA LEU A 189 4.28 -4.01 -17.15
C LEU A 189 5.63 -3.69 -17.83
N PRO A 190 6.07 -2.41 -17.94
CA PRO A 190 7.42 -2.09 -18.43
C PRO A 190 8.54 -2.69 -17.57
N THR A 191 8.36 -2.71 -16.25
CA THR A 191 9.32 -3.31 -15.31
C THR A 191 9.47 -4.81 -15.56
N ALA A 192 8.36 -5.53 -15.69
CA ALA A 192 8.31 -6.96 -15.97
C ALA A 192 8.88 -7.27 -17.37
N ALA A 193 8.63 -6.43 -18.36
CA ALA A 193 9.20 -6.56 -19.69
C ALA A 193 10.74 -6.46 -19.68
N LEU A 194 11.28 -5.51 -18.91
CA LEU A 194 12.71 -5.29 -18.78
C LEU A 194 13.42 -6.42 -18.03
N ALA A 195 12.91 -6.78 -16.85
CA ALA A 195 13.47 -7.85 -16.02
C ALA A 195 13.19 -9.26 -16.55
N GLY A 196 12.15 -9.42 -17.35
CA GLY A 196 11.71 -10.68 -17.93
C GLY A 196 12.27 -10.88 -19.35
N PRO A 197 11.46 -10.73 -20.42
CA PRO A 197 11.86 -11.03 -21.80
C PRO A 197 13.17 -10.40 -22.29
N ILE A 198 13.39 -9.12 -21.95
CA ILE A 198 14.58 -8.38 -22.42
C ILE A 198 15.84 -8.93 -21.74
N PHE A 199 15.85 -8.97 -20.41
CA PHE A 199 16.96 -9.53 -19.64
C PHE A 199 17.18 -11.03 -19.93
N ALA A 200 16.10 -11.82 -20.06
CA ALA A 200 16.15 -13.24 -20.38
C ALA A 200 16.86 -13.52 -21.71
N THR A 201 16.62 -12.68 -22.73
CA THR A 201 17.29 -12.80 -24.03
C THR A 201 18.79 -12.58 -23.91
N TRP A 202 19.22 -11.71 -23.00
CA TRP A 202 20.64 -11.47 -22.73
C TRP A 202 21.27 -12.55 -21.86
N ILE A 203 20.63 -12.99 -20.77
CA ILE A 203 21.26 -13.92 -19.82
C ILE A 203 21.17 -15.39 -20.26
N ALA A 204 20.13 -15.79 -20.99
CA ALA A 204 19.91 -17.21 -21.33
C ALA A 204 21.08 -17.86 -22.11
N PRO A 205 21.72 -17.20 -23.10
CA PRO A 205 22.90 -17.76 -23.78
C PRO A 205 24.13 -17.92 -22.87
N ARG A 206 24.16 -17.25 -21.72
CA ARG A 206 25.31 -17.23 -20.79
C ARG A 206 25.16 -18.25 -19.66
N ILE A 207 24.04 -18.97 -19.60
CA ILE A 207 23.73 -19.94 -18.55
C ILE A 207 23.52 -21.32 -19.19
N ALA A 208 24.48 -22.21 -18.97
CA ALA A 208 24.36 -23.61 -19.31
C ALA A 208 23.68 -24.38 -18.17
N LEU A 209 22.47 -24.87 -18.41
CA LEU A 209 21.78 -25.76 -17.48
C LEU A 209 22.19 -27.22 -17.74
N PRO A 210 22.12 -28.10 -16.73
CA PRO A 210 22.28 -29.53 -16.95
C PRO A 210 21.29 -30.06 -17.99
N GLU A 211 21.71 -31.04 -18.80
CA GLU A 211 20.84 -31.66 -19.82
C GLU A 211 19.63 -32.36 -19.20
N GLU A 212 19.82 -32.98 -18.03
CA GLU A 212 18.76 -33.60 -17.26
C GLU A 212 18.31 -32.71 -16.10
N ASN A 213 17.01 -32.41 -16.06
CA ASN A 213 16.34 -31.78 -14.93
C ASN A 213 15.30 -32.78 -14.37
N PRO A 214 15.50 -33.32 -13.16
CA PRO A 214 14.62 -34.31 -12.55
C PRO A 214 13.16 -33.85 -12.43
N LEU A 215 12.92 -32.57 -12.17
CA LEU A 215 11.57 -31.99 -12.14
C LEU A 215 10.99 -31.85 -13.54
N ALA A 216 11.78 -31.37 -14.50
CA ALA A 216 11.31 -31.24 -15.89
C ALA A 216 10.85 -32.60 -16.43
N ALA A 217 11.56 -33.69 -16.12
CA ALA A 217 11.19 -35.05 -16.50
C ALA A 217 9.78 -35.45 -16.00
N GLN A 218 9.30 -34.88 -14.90
CA GLN A 218 7.94 -35.14 -14.41
C GLN A 218 6.86 -34.50 -15.27
N PHE A 219 7.15 -33.33 -15.86
CA PHE A 219 6.17 -32.53 -16.60
C PHE A 219 6.19 -32.77 -18.11
N VAL A 220 7.07 -33.64 -18.58
CA VAL A 220 7.08 -34.05 -19.98
C VAL A 220 6.52 -35.47 -20.09
N GLY A 221 5.19 -35.56 -20.12
CA GLY A 221 4.47 -36.82 -20.33
C GLY A 221 4.73 -37.43 -21.71
N GLY A 222 4.30 -38.68 -21.88
CA GLY A 222 4.27 -39.34 -23.21
C GLY A 222 3.35 -38.60 -24.18
N VAL A 223 3.45 -38.90 -25.49
CA VAL A 223 2.52 -38.32 -26.48
C VAL A 223 1.11 -38.87 -26.19
N PRO A 224 0.15 -38.04 -25.76
CA PRO A 224 -1.20 -38.50 -25.46
C PRO A 224 -1.89 -38.93 -26.77
N ARG A 225 -2.63 -40.05 -26.72
CA ARG A 225 -3.36 -40.60 -27.87
C ARG A 225 -4.47 -39.66 -28.36
N ALA A 226 -5.05 -38.87 -27.46
CA ALA A 226 -5.96 -37.76 -27.74
C ALA A 226 -5.76 -36.64 -26.71
N MET A 227 -5.49 -35.42 -27.17
CA MET A 227 -5.33 -34.25 -26.28
C MET A 227 -6.70 -33.68 -25.88
N PRO A 228 -6.84 -33.17 -24.64
CA PRO A 228 -8.07 -32.52 -24.21
C PRO A 228 -8.27 -31.21 -24.97
N GLY A 229 -9.51 -30.74 -25.02
CA GLY A 229 -9.84 -29.45 -25.60
C GLY A 229 -9.07 -28.30 -24.93
N PHE A 230 -8.75 -27.25 -25.69
CA PHE A 230 -8.06 -26.07 -25.16
C PHE A 230 -8.86 -25.41 -24.03
N GLY A 231 -10.18 -25.26 -24.19
CA GLY A 231 -11.05 -24.64 -23.19
C GLY A 231 -11.03 -25.35 -21.84
N ILE A 232 -11.18 -26.68 -21.83
CA ILE A 232 -11.14 -27.48 -20.60
C ILE A 232 -9.73 -27.41 -19.98
N SER A 233 -8.69 -27.57 -20.79
CA SER A 233 -7.30 -27.49 -20.31
C SER A 233 -7.00 -26.13 -19.65
N LEU A 234 -7.42 -25.05 -20.31
CA LEU A 234 -7.23 -23.69 -19.82
C LEU A 234 -8.06 -23.44 -18.55
N PHE A 235 -9.32 -23.86 -18.54
CA PHE A 235 -10.20 -23.75 -17.37
C PHE A 235 -9.63 -24.52 -16.18
N THR A 236 -9.13 -25.74 -16.36
CA THR A 236 -8.53 -26.54 -15.26
C THR A 236 -7.31 -25.84 -14.64
N VAL A 237 -6.44 -25.22 -15.46
CA VAL A 237 -5.26 -24.47 -14.97
C VAL A 237 -5.65 -23.15 -14.33
N LEU A 238 -6.66 -22.45 -14.87
CA LEU A 238 -7.09 -21.15 -14.38
C LEU A 238 -8.13 -21.23 -13.27
N LEU A 239 -8.74 -22.39 -13.01
CA LEU A 239 -9.73 -22.58 -11.95
C LEU A 239 -9.27 -22.05 -10.57
N PRO A 240 -8.06 -22.37 -10.06
CA PRO A 240 -7.66 -21.84 -8.76
C PRO A 240 -7.47 -20.32 -8.81
N VAL A 241 -7.03 -19.78 -9.95
CA VAL A 241 -6.89 -18.33 -10.18
C VAL A 241 -8.26 -17.66 -10.16
N ILE A 242 -9.25 -18.23 -10.86
CA ILE A 242 -10.64 -17.72 -10.91
C ILE A 242 -11.24 -17.68 -9.50
N LEU A 243 -11.07 -18.73 -8.70
CA LEU A 243 -11.56 -18.78 -7.31
C LEU A 243 -10.88 -17.70 -6.44
N MET A 244 -9.57 -17.51 -6.59
CA MET A 244 -8.83 -16.45 -5.88
C MET A 244 -9.26 -15.04 -6.30
N VAL A 245 -9.55 -14.81 -7.60
CA VAL A 245 -10.11 -13.53 -8.08
C VAL A 245 -11.48 -13.29 -7.47
N CYS A 246 -12.34 -14.31 -7.41
CA CYS A 246 -13.67 -14.19 -6.79
C CYS A 246 -13.56 -13.81 -5.30
N ALA A 247 -12.63 -14.40 -4.55
CA ALA A 247 -12.36 -13.98 -3.16
C ALA A 247 -11.84 -12.55 -3.08
N SER A 248 -10.84 -12.19 -3.90
CA SER A 248 -10.33 -10.82 -3.94
C SER A 248 -11.40 -9.78 -4.31
N ALA A 249 -12.33 -10.12 -5.21
CA ALA A 249 -13.45 -9.26 -5.56
C ALA A 249 -14.49 -9.16 -4.42
N ALA A 250 -14.76 -10.29 -3.73
CA ALA A 250 -15.62 -10.32 -2.55
C ALA A 250 -15.06 -9.47 -1.40
N ASP A 251 -13.74 -9.50 -1.19
CA ASP A 251 -13.06 -8.68 -0.18
C ASP A 251 -13.28 -7.17 -0.36
N VAL A 252 -13.40 -6.73 -1.63
CA VAL A 252 -13.61 -5.33 -1.99
C VAL A 252 -15.11 -4.97 -2.03
N ALA A 253 -15.97 -5.90 -2.48
CA ALA A 253 -17.38 -5.62 -2.74
C ALA A 253 -18.33 -5.92 -1.56
N LEU A 254 -17.92 -6.78 -0.62
CA LEU A 254 -18.78 -7.26 0.47
C LEU A 254 -18.26 -6.83 1.85
N ASP A 255 -19.19 -6.53 2.76
CA ASP A 255 -18.87 -6.22 4.16
C ASP A 255 -18.16 -7.39 4.86
N ALA A 256 -17.25 -7.04 5.77
CA ALA A 256 -16.46 -8.01 6.54
C ALA A 256 -17.30 -8.98 7.40
N ALA A 257 -18.54 -8.60 7.75
CA ALA A 257 -19.46 -9.44 8.52
C ALA A 257 -20.31 -10.39 7.66
N SER A 258 -20.19 -10.34 6.33
CA SER A 258 -20.98 -11.15 5.41
C SER A 258 -20.57 -12.63 5.43
N THR A 259 -21.53 -13.52 5.68
CA THR A 259 -21.31 -14.98 5.59
C THR A 259 -20.96 -15.43 4.16
N LEU A 260 -21.49 -14.73 3.15
CA LEU A 260 -21.13 -14.97 1.75
C LEU A 260 -19.66 -14.66 1.51
N ARG A 261 -19.15 -13.54 2.05
CA ARG A 261 -17.73 -13.17 1.94
C ARG A 261 -16.85 -14.26 2.54
N SER A 262 -17.12 -14.67 3.79
CA SER A 262 -16.34 -15.72 4.45
C SER A 262 -16.36 -17.05 3.68
N GLY A 263 -17.49 -17.40 3.07
CA GLY A 263 -17.62 -18.59 2.22
C GLY A 263 -16.77 -18.50 0.95
N VAL A 264 -16.79 -17.35 0.26
CA VAL A 264 -15.99 -17.12 -0.94
C VAL A 264 -14.49 -17.05 -0.59
N ASP A 265 -14.12 -16.42 0.52
CA ASP A 265 -12.73 -16.32 1.00
C ASP A 265 -12.15 -17.69 1.34
N PHE A 266 -12.96 -18.57 1.95
CA PHE A 266 -12.56 -19.95 2.23
C PHE A 266 -12.24 -20.72 0.94
N VAL A 267 -13.16 -20.70 -0.03
CA VAL A 267 -13.00 -21.41 -1.31
C VAL A 267 -11.88 -20.80 -2.16
N GLY A 268 -11.74 -19.48 -2.13
CA GLY A 268 -10.68 -18.75 -2.83
C GLY A 268 -9.34 -18.74 -2.09
N SER A 269 -9.22 -19.33 -0.90
CA SER A 269 -7.92 -19.46 -0.24
C SER A 269 -6.98 -20.33 -1.08
N PRO A 270 -5.66 -20.05 -1.15
CA PRO A 270 -4.79 -20.71 -2.11
C PRO A 270 -4.76 -22.24 -2.01
N ILE A 271 -4.83 -22.77 -0.79
CA ILE A 271 -4.83 -24.22 -0.54
C ILE A 271 -6.14 -24.85 -1.03
N VAL A 272 -7.29 -24.27 -0.66
CA VAL A 272 -8.61 -24.81 -1.03
C VAL A 272 -8.84 -24.68 -2.53
N ALA A 273 -8.49 -23.54 -3.12
CA ALA A 273 -8.60 -23.30 -4.55
C ALA A 273 -7.75 -24.28 -5.37
N LEU A 274 -6.50 -24.54 -4.96
CA LEU A 274 -5.66 -25.56 -5.60
C LEU A 274 -6.20 -26.98 -5.41
N LEU A 275 -6.75 -27.29 -4.23
CA LEU A 275 -7.37 -28.60 -3.98
C LEU A 275 -8.59 -28.81 -4.87
N VAL A 276 -9.48 -27.82 -4.97
CA VAL A 276 -10.64 -27.85 -5.87
C VAL A 276 -10.20 -28.01 -7.32
N ALA A 277 -9.17 -27.27 -7.75
CA ALA A 277 -8.60 -27.39 -9.08
C ALA A 277 -8.00 -28.77 -9.35
N LEU A 278 -7.28 -29.34 -8.38
CA LEU A 278 -6.73 -30.68 -8.47
C LEU A 278 -7.85 -31.71 -8.59
N LEU A 279 -8.86 -31.69 -7.72
CA LEU A 279 -10.00 -32.61 -7.77
C LEU A 279 -10.75 -32.51 -9.11
N PHE A 280 -10.96 -31.28 -9.60
CA PHE A 280 -11.53 -31.06 -10.92
C PHE A 280 -10.63 -31.62 -12.04
N SER A 281 -9.30 -31.53 -11.92
CA SER A 281 -8.36 -32.11 -12.87
C SER A 281 -8.38 -33.65 -12.89
N LEU A 282 -8.58 -34.29 -11.73
CA LEU A 282 -8.72 -35.75 -11.66
C LEU A 282 -9.94 -36.23 -12.45
N TRP A 283 -11.02 -35.45 -12.46
CA TRP A 283 -12.19 -35.73 -13.27
C TRP A 283 -12.00 -35.33 -14.75
N SER A 284 -11.64 -34.08 -15.01
CA SER A 284 -11.59 -33.50 -16.37
C SER A 284 -10.40 -33.96 -17.22
N LEU A 285 -9.25 -34.19 -16.61
CA LEU A 285 -8.00 -34.57 -17.28
C LEU A 285 -7.51 -35.97 -16.90
N GLY A 286 -8.09 -36.58 -15.86
CA GLY A 286 -7.90 -37.98 -15.50
C GLY A 286 -8.97 -38.87 -16.11
N HIS A 287 -10.14 -38.90 -15.49
CA HIS A 287 -11.24 -39.81 -15.85
C HIS A 287 -11.75 -39.60 -17.28
N GLN A 288 -11.98 -38.35 -17.69
CA GLN A 288 -12.45 -38.03 -19.06
C GLN A 288 -11.41 -38.34 -20.15
N GLN A 289 -10.13 -38.46 -19.77
CA GLN A 289 -9.03 -38.86 -20.65
C GLN A 289 -8.74 -40.37 -20.56
N HIS A 290 -9.64 -41.13 -19.94
CA HIS A 290 -9.58 -42.59 -19.78
C HIS A 290 -8.39 -43.13 -18.99
N PHE A 291 -7.83 -42.35 -18.06
CA PHE A 291 -6.85 -42.87 -17.10
C PHE A 291 -7.52 -43.71 -16.02
N THR A 292 -6.89 -44.82 -15.64
CA THR A 292 -7.35 -45.67 -14.54
C THR A 292 -7.03 -45.03 -13.18
N ARG A 293 -7.72 -45.48 -12.12
CA ARG A 293 -7.45 -45.01 -10.75
C ARG A 293 -6.00 -45.27 -10.32
N ASP A 294 -5.43 -46.41 -10.72
CA ASP A 294 -4.04 -46.76 -10.40
C ASP A 294 -3.05 -45.84 -11.12
N GLN A 295 -3.33 -45.45 -12.37
CA GLN A 295 -2.51 -44.49 -13.10
C GLN A 295 -2.56 -43.12 -12.42
N ILE A 296 -3.75 -42.66 -12.04
CA ILE A 296 -3.92 -41.37 -11.34
C ILE A 296 -3.18 -41.37 -10.00
N LEU A 297 -3.31 -42.44 -9.21
CA LEU A 297 -2.59 -42.59 -7.94
C LEU A 297 -1.07 -42.58 -8.17
N LYS A 298 -0.59 -43.29 -9.19
CA LYS A 298 0.82 -43.30 -9.57
C LYS A 298 1.30 -41.89 -9.93
N PHE A 299 0.54 -41.14 -10.73
CA PHE A 299 0.90 -39.76 -11.10
C PHE A 299 1.02 -38.85 -9.87
N ALA A 300 0.10 -38.97 -8.91
CA ALA A 300 0.15 -38.21 -7.67
C ALA A 300 1.36 -38.56 -6.79
N ASN A 301 1.80 -39.82 -6.78
CA ASN A 301 2.98 -40.25 -6.01
C ASN A 301 4.29 -39.84 -6.69
N ASP A 302 4.40 -40.05 -8.00
CA ASP A 302 5.62 -39.80 -8.79
C ASP A 302 6.00 -38.31 -8.81
N CYS A 303 5.02 -37.40 -8.66
CA CYS A 303 5.29 -35.97 -8.68
C CYS A 303 5.86 -35.44 -7.35
N LEU A 304 5.59 -36.10 -6.22
CA LEU A 304 5.97 -35.60 -4.90
C LEU A 304 7.44 -35.82 -4.55
N ALA A 305 8.00 -36.99 -4.85
CA ALA A 305 9.34 -37.36 -4.33
C ALA A 305 10.46 -36.36 -4.72
N PRO A 306 10.57 -35.90 -5.98
CA PRO A 306 11.54 -34.87 -6.38
C PRO A 306 11.35 -33.51 -5.71
N THR A 307 10.19 -33.23 -5.12
CA THR A 307 9.95 -31.97 -4.39
C THR A 307 10.47 -31.99 -2.96
N ALA A 308 10.74 -33.16 -2.38
CA ALA A 308 11.12 -33.29 -0.96
C ALA A 308 12.44 -32.57 -0.64
N ALA A 309 13.49 -32.80 -1.44
CA ALA A 309 14.78 -32.12 -1.27
C ALA A 309 14.65 -30.60 -1.44
N ILE A 310 13.79 -30.17 -2.36
CA ILE A 310 13.52 -28.77 -2.66
C ILE A 310 12.85 -28.09 -1.47
N LEU A 311 11.81 -28.73 -0.92
CA LEU A 311 11.10 -28.24 0.25
C LEU A 311 12.03 -28.13 1.46
N LEU A 312 12.90 -29.11 1.71
CA LEU A 312 13.87 -29.05 2.82
C LEU A 312 14.79 -27.83 2.71
N VAL A 313 15.34 -27.56 1.52
CA VAL A 313 16.23 -26.41 1.29
C VAL A 313 15.46 -25.09 1.42
N ILE A 314 14.24 -25.00 0.86
CA ILE A 314 13.37 -23.83 1.00
C ILE A 314 13.04 -23.55 2.47
N GLY A 315 12.66 -24.59 3.22
CA GLY A 315 12.37 -24.51 4.64
C GLY A 315 13.57 -24.03 5.45
N ALA A 316 14.76 -24.60 5.22
CA ALA A 316 15.99 -24.16 5.87
C ALA A 316 16.36 -22.71 5.54
N GLY A 317 16.05 -22.24 4.32
CA GLY A 317 16.15 -20.82 3.97
C GLY A 317 15.21 -19.94 4.80
N GLY A 318 13.98 -20.41 5.05
CA GLY A 318 13.02 -19.80 5.97
C GLY A 318 13.52 -19.74 7.41
N GLY A 319 14.13 -20.82 7.91
CA GLY A 319 14.78 -20.86 9.21
C GLY A 319 15.92 -19.84 9.34
N PHE A 320 16.79 -19.77 8.33
CA PHE A 320 17.88 -18.77 8.29
C PHE A 320 17.37 -17.34 8.32
N ASN A 321 16.33 -17.04 7.52
CA ASN A 321 15.65 -15.76 7.51
C ASN A 321 15.10 -15.39 8.91
N ARG A 322 14.43 -16.33 9.58
CA ARG A 322 13.86 -16.08 10.90
C ARG A 322 14.92 -15.81 11.97
N VAL A 323 16.04 -16.53 11.95
CA VAL A 323 17.18 -16.25 12.84
C VAL A 323 17.80 -14.88 12.55
N LEU A 324 17.95 -14.50 11.27
CA LEU A 324 18.39 -13.16 10.88
C LEU A 324 17.46 -12.06 11.44
N LEU A 325 16.14 -12.27 11.39
CA LEU A 325 15.17 -11.33 11.93
C LEU A 325 15.25 -11.21 13.45
N GLU A 326 15.24 -12.35 14.16
CA GLU A 326 15.22 -12.37 15.63
C GLU A 326 16.55 -11.95 16.26
N SER A 327 17.66 -12.03 15.51
CA SER A 327 18.95 -11.49 15.92
C SER A 327 18.99 -9.95 16.02
N GLY A 328 17.94 -9.25 15.58
CA GLY A 328 17.83 -7.79 15.65
C GLY A 328 18.43 -7.03 14.47
N VAL A 329 18.97 -7.73 13.47
CA VAL A 329 19.55 -7.14 12.25
C VAL A 329 18.53 -6.27 11.50
N GLY A 330 17.27 -6.70 11.39
CA GLY A 330 16.21 -5.92 10.72
C GLY A 330 15.97 -4.55 11.36
N LYS A 331 16.00 -4.47 12.70
CA LYS A 331 15.84 -3.20 13.44
C LYS A 331 17.07 -2.30 13.31
N ALA A 332 18.27 -2.88 13.32
CA ALA A 332 19.52 -2.14 13.16
C ALA A 332 19.57 -1.39 11.82
N ILE A 333 19.01 -1.98 10.76
CA ILE A 333 18.94 -1.42 9.40
C ILE A 333 17.94 -0.27 9.30
N ALA A 334 16.74 -0.45 9.87
CA ALA A 334 15.73 0.61 9.92
C ALA A 334 16.28 1.91 10.53
N GLY A 335 17.12 1.80 11.57
CA GLY A 335 17.76 2.95 12.22
C GLY A 335 18.83 3.67 11.39
N VAL A 336 19.32 3.09 10.28
CA VAL A 336 20.27 3.75 9.37
C VAL A 336 19.56 4.70 8.40
N ALA A 337 18.33 4.38 8.02
CA ALA A 337 17.61 5.12 6.98
C ALA A 337 16.99 6.46 7.46
N VAL A 338 16.74 6.61 8.77
CA VAL A 338 15.99 7.73 9.37
C VAL A 338 16.80 9.06 9.43
N GLY A 339 18.04 9.10 8.92
CA GLY A 339 18.90 10.28 8.98
C GLY A 339 19.12 11.06 7.67
N SER A 340 18.38 10.76 6.59
CA SER A 340 18.64 11.34 5.27
C SER A 340 17.60 12.38 4.85
N HIS A 341 18.05 13.50 4.28
CA HIS A 341 17.19 14.49 3.59
C HIS A 341 16.74 14.01 2.19
N ALA A 342 16.57 12.70 2.00
CA ALA A 342 16.23 12.12 0.70
C ALA A 342 14.73 12.31 0.36
N SER A 343 14.41 12.32 -0.93
CA SER A 343 13.01 12.27 -1.40
C SER A 343 12.24 11.13 -0.73
N PRO A 344 10.97 11.31 -0.29
CA PRO A 344 10.18 10.26 0.35
C PRO A 344 10.11 8.96 -0.45
N LEU A 345 10.08 9.02 -1.79
CA LEU A 345 10.10 7.85 -2.66
C LEU A 345 11.42 7.09 -2.60
N LEU A 346 12.55 7.81 -2.60
CA LEU A 346 13.87 7.21 -2.46
C LEU A 346 14.07 6.63 -1.05
N LEU A 347 13.57 7.31 -0.02
CA LEU A 347 13.59 6.82 1.34
C LEU A 347 12.79 5.51 1.44
N ALA A 348 11.57 5.49 0.92
CA ALA A 348 10.69 4.33 0.88
C ALA A 348 11.36 3.12 0.21
N TRP A 349 11.91 3.34 -0.98
CA TRP A 349 12.65 2.31 -1.72
C TRP A 349 13.90 1.84 -0.98
N THR A 350 14.69 2.76 -0.42
CA THR A 350 15.96 2.42 0.25
C THR A 350 15.71 1.62 1.53
N VAL A 351 14.73 2.01 2.33
CA VAL A 351 14.34 1.26 3.54
C VAL A 351 13.90 -0.15 3.15
N ALA A 352 13.05 -0.28 2.13
CA ALA A 352 12.59 -1.57 1.64
C ALA A 352 13.72 -2.41 1.06
N ALA A 353 14.64 -1.81 0.30
CA ALA A 353 15.81 -2.47 -0.26
C ALA A 353 16.72 -3.03 0.83
N LEU A 354 17.03 -2.24 1.85
CA LEU A 354 17.90 -2.68 2.93
C LEU A 354 17.24 -3.78 3.77
N ILE A 355 15.94 -3.66 4.06
CA ILE A 355 15.20 -4.72 4.77
C ILE A 355 15.09 -5.97 3.88
N ARG A 356 14.89 -5.84 2.58
CA ARG A 356 14.87 -6.97 1.64
C ARG A 356 16.19 -7.71 1.62
N VAL A 357 17.32 -6.99 1.49
CA VAL A 357 18.65 -7.60 1.49
C VAL A 357 18.91 -8.35 2.79
N ALA A 358 18.49 -7.80 3.93
CA ALA A 358 18.76 -8.44 5.21
C ALA A 358 17.82 -9.60 5.53
N THR A 359 16.54 -9.42 5.27
CA THR A 359 15.51 -10.40 5.66
C THR A 359 15.34 -11.45 4.58
N GLY A 360 15.47 -11.11 3.30
CA GLY A 360 15.21 -12.02 2.19
C GLY A 360 13.72 -12.22 1.91
N SER A 361 12.78 -11.56 2.60
CA SER A 361 11.34 -11.65 2.31
C SER A 361 10.79 -10.34 1.76
N ALA A 362 10.25 -10.37 0.54
CA ALA A 362 9.64 -9.19 -0.09
C ALA A 362 8.45 -8.68 0.73
N THR A 363 7.56 -9.58 1.16
CA THR A 363 6.42 -9.24 2.04
C THR A 363 6.87 -8.55 3.33
N VAL A 364 7.86 -9.10 4.04
CA VAL A 364 8.34 -8.50 5.30
C VAL A 364 9.02 -7.16 5.04
N ALA A 365 9.82 -7.07 3.98
CA ALA A 365 10.46 -5.84 3.58
C ALA A 365 9.44 -4.73 3.28
N MET A 366 8.40 -5.05 2.51
CA MET A 366 7.36 -4.10 2.16
C MET A 366 6.56 -3.65 3.39
N THR A 367 6.06 -4.59 4.20
CA THR A 367 5.20 -4.26 5.36
C THR A 367 5.95 -3.49 6.45
N THR A 368 7.20 -3.89 6.73
CA THR A 368 8.04 -3.21 7.71
C THR A 368 8.42 -1.80 7.25
N SER A 369 8.77 -1.65 5.97
CA SER A 369 9.12 -0.35 5.40
C SER A 369 7.92 0.59 5.36
N ALA A 370 6.74 0.08 5.02
CA ALA A 370 5.51 0.85 5.05
C ALA A 370 5.24 1.41 6.45
N GLY A 371 5.36 0.60 7.49
CA GLY A 371 5.19 1.05 8.88
C GLY A 371 6.23 2.09 9.34
N ILE A 372 7.48 2.00 8.87
CA ILE A 372 8.54 2.96 9.21
C ILE A 372 8.37 4.28 8.46
N VAL A 373 8.05 4.21 7.17
CA VAL A 373 8.07 5.36 6.27
C VAL A 373 6.76 6.13 6.34
N ALA A 374 5.62 5.49 6.66
CA ALA A 374 4.31 6.14 6.67
C ALA A 374 4.26 7.41 7.56
N PRO A 375 4.74 7.42 8.82
CA PRO A 375 4.72 8.62 9.65
C PRO A 375 5.54 9.79 9.07
N ILE A 376 6.59 9.50 8.32
CA ILE A 376 7.47 10.49 7.69
C ILE A 376 6.86 10.98 6.37
N ALA A 377 6.32 10.06 5.57
CA ALA A 377 5.71 10.33 4.29
C ALA A 377 4.44 11.19 4.41
N LEU A 378 3.57 10.88 5.39
CA LEU A 378 2.30 11.58 5.61
C LEU A 378 2.48 13.00 6.15
N THR A 379 3.63 13.31 6.74
CA THR A 379 3.97 14.66 7.25
C THR A 379 4.81 15.47 6.26
N THR A 380 5.23 14.88 5.13
CA THR A 380 6.02 15.56 4.09
C THR A 380 5.11 16.07 2.97
N PRO A 381 4.99 17.41 2.77
CA PRO A 381 4.14 17.97 1.72
C PRO A 381 4.51 17.45 0.32
N GLY A 382 3.53 17.00 -0.44
CA GLY A 382 3.68 16.62 -1.84
C GLY A 382 4.06 15.17 -2.11
N SER A 383 4.17 14.31 -1.10
CA SER A 383 4.36 12.87 -1.28
C SER A 383 3.10 12.24 -1.95
N HIS A 384 3.27 11.60 -3.10
CA HIS A 384 2.19 10.84 -3.72
C HIS A 384 2.11 9.47 -3.04
N THR A 385 1.07 9.23 -2.25
CA THR A 385 0.91 8.04 -1.40
C THR A 385 0.84 6.77 -2.22
N GLU A 386 0.23 6.79 -3.41
CA GLU A 386 0.21 5.66 -4.34
C GLU A 386 1.62 5.35 -4.85
N LEU A 387 2.40 6.37 -5.21
CA LEU A 387 3.78 6.20 -5.68
C LEU A 387 4.72 5.71 -4.57
N LEU A 388 4.43 6.02 -3.31
CA LEU A 388 5.12 5.46 -2.16
C LEU A 388 4.89 3.95 -2.04
N VAL A 389 3.67 3.47 -2.30
CA VAL A 389 3.39 2.01 -2.36
C VAL A 389 4.26 1.36 -3.42
N LEU A 390 4.29 1.91 -4.63
CA LEU A 390 5.10 1.42 -5.75
C LEU A 390 6.60 1.43 -5.45
N ALA A 391 7.12 2.52 -4.87
CA ALA A 391 8.53 2.66 -4.54
C ALA A 391 8.95 1.68 -3.44
N THR A 392 8.13 1.51 -2.39
CA THR A 392 8.33 0.48 -1.35
C THR A 392 8.27 -0.93 -1.92
N GLY A 393 7.31 -1.17 -2.81
CA GLY A 393 7.15 -2.44 -3.52
C GLY A 393 8.37 -2.80 -4.36
N ALA A 394 8.83 -1.88 -5.20
CA ALA A 394 10.04 -2.05 -5.99
C ALA A 394 11.27 -2.26 -5.08
N GLY A 395 11.41 -1.50 -4.00
CA GLY A 395 12.51 -1.68 -3.04
C GLY A 395 12.49 -3.05 -2.36
N SER A 396 11.30 -3.63 -2.15
CA SER A 396 11.15 -4.98 -1.61
C SER A 396 11.59 -6.09 -2.58
N LEU A 397 11.82 -5.76 -3.85
CA LEU A 397 12.20 -6.68 -4.93
C LEU A 397 13.58 -6.31 -5.46
N VAL A 398 14.62 -6.33 -4.61
CA VAL A 398 16.00 -6.03 -5.01
C VAL A 398 16.96 -6.99 -4.34
N LEU A 399 18.06 -7.35 -5.03
CA LEU A 399 19.16 -8.16 -4.48
C LEU A 399 18.70 -9.42 -3.71
N SER A 400 17.65 -10.09 -4.19
CA SER A 400 17.19 -11.35 -3.59
C SER A 400 18.27 -12.42 -3.68
N HIS A 401 18.75 -12.92 -2.55
CA HIS A 401 19.84 -13.89 -2.48
C HIS A 401 19.50 -15.07 -1.57
N VAL A 402 20.52 -15.76 -1.07
CA VAL A 402 20.44 -17.00 -0.29
C VAL A 402 19.56 -16.99 0.97
N ASN A 403 19.08 -15.82 1.44
CA ASN A 403 18.12 -15.69 2.54
C ASN A 403 16.65 -15.59 2.07
N ASP A 404 16.42 -15.57 0.76
CA ASP A 404 15.09 -15.59 0.16
C ASP A 404 14.65 -17.02 -0.16
N SER A 405 13.46 -17.42 0.26
CA SER A 405 12.86 -18.70 -0.12
C SER A 405 12.61 -18.80 -1.63
N GLY A 406 12.29 -17.68 -2.29
CA GLY A 406 12.15 -17.58 -3.74
C GLY A 406 13.45 -17.91 -4.48
N PHE A 407 14.61 -17.49 -3.95
CA PHE A 407 15.92 -17.83 -4.52
C PHE A 407 16.10 -19.35 -4.62
N TRP A 408 15.77 -20.06 -3.54
CA TRP A 408 15.86 -21.53 -3.49
C TRP A 408 14.82 -22.20 -4.37
N LEU A 409 13.59 -21.68 -4.40
CA LEU A 409 12.54 -22.18 -5.28
C LEU A 409 12.99 -22.14 -6.76
N ILE A 410 13.52 -21.00 -7.22
CA ILE A 410 14.00 -20.85 -8.60
C ILE A 410 15.23 -21.74 -8.84
N LYS A 411 16.22 -21.73 -7.94
CA LYS A 411 17.41 -22.59 -8.06
C LYS A 411 17.01 -24.04 -8.32
N GLU A 412 16.15 -24.60 -7.47
CA GLU A 412 15.82 -26.01 -7.53
C GLU A 412 14.94 -26.37 -8.75
N PHE A 413 13.93 -25.56 -9.07
CA PHE A 413 13.06 -25.84 -10.23
C PHE A 413 13.79 -25.75 -11.56
N PHE A 414 14.70 -24.78 -11.71
CA PHE A 414 15.50 -24.65 -12.91
C PHE A 414 16.77 -25.53 -12.90
N ASN A 415 17.02 -26.26 -11.81
CA ASN A 415 18.24 -27.05 -11.58
C ASN A 415 19.54 -26.23 -11.79
N MET A 416 19.56 -25.01 -11.25
CA MET A 416 20.69 -24.08 -11.34
C MET A 416 21.67 -24.27 -10.18
N THR A 417 22.92 -23.87 -10.40
CA THR A 417 23.86 -23.63 -9.30
C THR A 417 23.54 -22.33 -8.56
N VAL A 418 24.06 -22.16 -7.34
CA VAL A 418 23.92 -20.88 -6.59
C VAL A 418 24.47 -19.70 -7.40
N GLN A 419 25.62 -19.87 -8.07
CA GLN A 419 26.22 -18.82 -8.89
C GLN A 419 25.35 -18.45 -10.11
N GLN A 420 24.75 -19.43 -10.76
CA GLN A 420 23.82 -19.19 -11.87
C GLN A 420 22.57 -18.47 -11.37
N THR A 421 22.02 -18.88 -10.23
CA THR A 421 20.85 -18.26 -9.61
C THR A 421 21.12 -16.81 -9.21
N LEU A 422 22.32 -16.51 -8.68
CA LEU A 422 22.75 -15.13 -8.43
C LEU A 422 22.86 -14.30 -9.72
N LYS A 423 23.25 -14.91 -10.84
CA LYS A 423 23.35 -14.21 -12.15
C LYS A 423 21.99 -14.04 -12.85
N THR A 424 21.00 -14.86 -12.51
CA THR A 424 19.68 -14.86 -13.16
C THR A 424 18.64 -14.21 -12.25
N TRP A 425 18.22 -14.89 -11.19
CA TRP A 425 17.17 -14.47 -10.27
C TRP A 425 17.52 -13.18 -9.52
N THR A 426 18.68 -13.12 -8.86
CA THR A 426 19.08 -11.93 -8.10
C THR A 426 19.19 -10.70 -9.00
N VAL A 427 19.69 -10.86 -10.22
CA VAL A 427 19.78 -9.77 -11.20
C VAL A 427 18.39 -9.38 -11.73
N ALA A 428 17.52 -10.35 -12.04
CA ALA A 428 16.16 -10.07 -12.47
C ALA A 428 15.38 -9.29 -11.41
N GLU A 429 15.43 -9.72 -10.15
CA GLU A 429 14.88 -8.99 -9.01
C GLU A 429 15.49 -7.59 -8.93
N SER A 430 16.81 -7.46 -8.98
CA SER A 430 17.47 -6.15 -8.93
C SER A 430 17.05 -5.20 -10.07
N ILE A 431 16.80 -5.74 -11.27
CA ILE A 431 16.24 -4.98 -12.38
C ILE A 431 14.81 -4.54 -12.05
N ILE A 432 13.98 -5.41 -11.47
CA ILE A 432 12.63 -5.05 -11.01
C ILE A 432 12.70 -3.90 -10.02
N GLY A 433 13.53 -4.00 -8.99
CA GLY A 433 13.62 -2.98 -7.96
C GLY A 433 14.13 -1.64 -8.47
N VAL A 434 15.17 -1.64 -9.32
CA VAL A 434 15.75 -0.40 -9.86
C VAL A 434 14.89 0.21 -10.96
N ALA A 435 14.39 -0.59 -11.90
CA ALA A 435 13.54 -0.10 -12.98
C ALA A 435 12.15 0.31 -12.47
N GLY A 436 11.58 -0.45 -11.53
CA GLY A 436 10.35 -0.09 -10.84
C GLY A 436 10.45 1.25 -10.14
N LEU A 437 11.57 1.53 -9.45
CA LEU A 437 11.86 2.86 -8.90
C LEU A 437 11.98 3.91 -10.01
N GLY A 438 12.78 3.65 -11.04
CA GLY A 438 13.01 4.60 -12.14
C GLY A 438 11.71 5.00 -12.85
N PHE A 439 10.86 4.04 -13.18
CA PHE A 439 9.54 4.30 -13.76
C PHE A 439 8.57 4.97 -12.78
N THR A 440 8.65 4.65 -11.48
CA THR A 440 7.87 5.34 -10.44
C THR A 440 8.28 6.81 -10.32
N LEU A 441 9.57 7.11 -10.40
CA LEU A 441 10.10 8.48 -10.43
C LEU A 441 9.72 9.21 -11.72
N LEU A 442 9.75 8.54 -12.88
CA LEU A 442 9.28 9.13 -14.13
C LEU A 442 7.78 9.46 -14.07
N LEU A 443 6.98 8.56 -13.50
CA LEU A 443 5.55 8.79 -13.29
C LEU A 443 5.31 9.96 -12.32
N SER A 444 6.14 10.11 -11.28
CA SER A 444 6.03 11.22 -10.33
C SER A 444 6.25 12.58 -10.98
N LEU A 445 7.10 12.67 -12.02
CA LEU A 445 7.29 13.92 -12.80
C LEU A 445 6.04 14.28 -13.61
N VAL A 446 5.35 13.27 -14.17
CA VAL A 446 4.14 13.48 -14.98
C VAL A 446 2.94 13.82 -14.10
N VAL A 447 2.75 13.07 -13.01
CA VAL A 447 1.64 13.29 -12.07
C VAL A 447 1.88 14.54 -11.21
N GLY A 448 3.13 14.89 -10.93
CA GLY A 448 3.52 16.12 -10.22
C GLY A 448 3.36 17.41 -11.05
N CYS A 449 3.23 17.31 -12.38
CA CYS A 449 2.98 18.46 -13.28
C CYS A 449 1.49 18.69 -13.59
N ALA A 450 0.61 17.75 -13.26
CA ALA A 450 -0.83 17.98 -13.37
C ALA A 450 -1.25 18.98 -12.26
N PRO A 451 -2.12 19.97 -12.55
CA PRO A 451 -2.79 20.71 -11.48
C PRO A 451 -3.45 19.68 -10.59
N ARG A 452 -2.96 19.57 -9.35
CA ARG A 452 -3.58 18.72 -8.35
C ARG A 452 -5.01 19.23 -8.19
N GLU A 453 -5.98 18.39 -8.55
CA GLU A 453 -7.05 18.14 -7.58
C GLU A 453 -6.33 17.66 -6.33
N GLN A 454 -5.97 18.61 -5.47
CA GLN A 454 -5.69 18.32 -4.07
C GLN A 454 -6.85 17.43 -3.65
N GLY A 455 -6.58 16.29 -3.02
CA GLY A 455 -7.62 15.52 -2.35
C GLY A 455 -8.30 16.46 -1.36
N THR A 456 -9.36 17.11 -1.83
CA THR A 456 -10.17 18.02 -1.06
C THR A 456 -11.03 17.14 -0.18
N GLY A 457 -10.86 17.30 1.11
CA GLY A 457 -11.78 16.79 2.11
C GLY A 457 -11.43 15.37 2.52
N ASP A 458 -11.06 15.25 3.78
CA ASP A 458 -11.57 14.20 4.65
C ASP A 458 -13.02 13.88 4.23
N VAL A 459 -13.21 12.81 3.44
CA VAL A 459 -14.56 12.29 3.13
C VAL A 459 -15.01 11.55 4.37
N GLY A 460 -15.37 12.34 5.38
CA GLY A 460 -16.04 11.86 6.57
C GLY A 460 -17.30 11.11 6.18
N ALA A 461 -17.57 10.02 6.89
CA ALA A 461 -18.72 9.13 6.74
C ALA A 461 -19.94 9.79 6.03
N ARG A 462 -20.34 9.26 4.86
CA ARG A 462 -21.56 9.66 4.11
C ARG A 462 -21.58 11.09 3.52
N GLY A 463 -20.50 11.52 2.86
CA GLY A 463 -20.51 12.72 2.00
C GLY A 463 -20.48 14.07 2.72
N TRP A 464 -20.10 14.08 4.00
CA TRP A 464 -19.81 15.29 4.74
C TRP A 464 -18.35 15.71 4.50
N ILE A 465 -18.16 17.01 4.28
CA ILE A 465 -16.90 17.70 4.07
C ILE A 465 -16.56 18.39 5.39
N ASP A 466 -15.40 18.07 5.95
CA ASP A 466 -14.89 18.81 7.10
C ASP A 466 -14.36 20.18 6.66
N VAL A 467 -14.88 21.23 7.30
CA VAL A 467 -14.46 22.63 7.08
C VAL A 467 -13.91 23.25 8.36
N THR A 468 -13.42 22.41 9.27
CA THR A 468 -12.73 22.82 10.48
C THR A 468 -11.25 23.06 10.18
N ALA A 469 -10.76 24.25 10.50
CA ALA A 469 -9.32 24.54 10.47
C ALA A 469 -8.60 23.70 11.54
N MET A 470 -7.50 23.07 11.14
CA MET A 470 -6.66 22.30 12.05
C MET A 470 -5.97 23.26 13.03
N LEU A 471 -6.04 22.93 14.33
CA LEU A 471 -5.30 23.66 15.36
C LEU A 471 -3.89 23.08 15.48
N ASP A 472 -2.89 23.92 15.27
CA ASP A 472 -1.48 23.63 15.41
C ASP A 472 -0.74 24.90 15.84
N PRO A 473 -0.12 24.94 17.04
CA PRO A 473 0.66 26.07 17.51
C PRO A 473 1.77 26.54 16.55
N ALA A 474 2.23 25.65 15.66
CA ALA A 474 3.29 25.95 14.70
C ALA A 474 2.79 26.59 13.41
N THR A 475 1.49 26.60 13.13
CA THR A 475 0.93 27.05 11.85
C THR A 475 -0.37 27.85 11.95
N THR A 476 -1.18 27.68 13.00
CA THR A 476 -2.44 28.41 13.16
C THR A 476 -2.18 29.88 13.52
N PRO A 477 -2.76 30.85 12.78
CA PRO A 477 -2.66 32.26 13.15
C PRO A 477 -3.44 32.52 14.44
N VAL A 478 -2.89 33.40 15.27
CA VAL A 478 -3.55 33.92 16.47
C VAL A 478 -3.85 35.39 16.23
N TYR A 479 -5.02 35.86 16.66
CA TYR A 479 -5.40 37.26 16.51
C TYR A 479 -4.36 38.16 17.19
N ALA A 480 -4.03 39.28 16.57
CA ALA A 480 -2.96 40.14 17.07
C ALA A 480 -3.29 40.71 18.47
N GLY A 481 -2.57 40.25 19.49
CA GLY A 481 -2.76 40.64 20.88
C GLY A 481 -3.29 39.51 21.77
N ASP A 482 -3.76 38.41 21.18
CA ASP A 482 -4.32 37.28 21.92
C ASP A 482 -3.24 36.34 22.46
N ALA A 483 -3.64 35.52 23.44
CA ALA A 483 -2.77 34.52 24.04
C ALA A 483 -2.36 33.45 23.00
N PRO A 484 -1.07 33.09 22.92
CA PRO A 484 -0.62 32.08 21.97
C PRO A 484 -1.16 30.70 22.34
N MET A 485 -1.35 29.86 21.31
CA MET A 485 -1.71 28.46 21.48
C MET A 485 -0.52 27.66 22.00
N LYS A 486 -0.77 26.76 22.96
CA LYS A 486 0.25 25.86 23.51
C LYS A 486 -0.32 24.47 23.73
N PHE A 487 0.26 23.49 23.03
CA PHE A 487 -0.09 22.08 23.16
C PHE A 487 1.07 21.31 23.78
N ASP A 488 0.86 20.76 24.97
CA ASP A 488 1.88 20.05 25.73
C ASP A 488 1.47 18.59 25.93
N PHE A 489 2.39 17.65 25.73
CA PHE A 489 2.23 16.29 26.24
C PHE A 489 2.63 16.26 27.71
N LEU A 490 1.65 16.21 28.61
CA LEU A 490 1.85 16.05 30.06
C LEU A 490 2.36 14.65 30.41
N LYS A 491 1.95 13.65 29.63
CA LYS A 491 2.50 12.28 29.61
C LYS A 491 2.57 11.79 28.17
N ASP A 492 3.55 10.95 27.84
CA ASP A 492 3.79 10.48 26.49
C ASP A 492 4.30 9.04 26.48
N MET A 493 3.49 8.09 25.97
CA MET A 493 3.89 6.70 25.85
C MET A 493 5.13 6.50 24.97
N ARG A 494 5.40 7.42 24.04
CA ARG A 494 6.63 7.41 23.22
C ARG A 494 7.88 7.65 24.06
N LYS A 495 7.72 8.22 25.26
CA LYS A 495 8.78 8.47 26.26
C LYS A 495 8.75 7.47 27.42
N GLY A 496 7.92 6.43 27.34
CA GLY A 496 7.84 5.36 28.35
C GLY A 496 6.77 5.56 29.43
N ASP A 497 5.92 6.59 29.34
CA ASP A 497 4.77 6.73 30.22
C ASP A 497 3.71 5.64 29.94
N VAL A 498 2.89 5.31 30.94
CA VAL A 498 1.84 4.28 30.82
C VAL A 498 0.65 4.73 29.96
N LEU A 499 0.50 6.03 29.73
CA LEU A 499 -0.58 6.63 28.94
C LEU A 499 -0.10 7.96 28.34
N THR A 500 -0.64 8.34 27.19
CA THR A 500 -0.41 9.66 26.60
C THR A 500 -1.51 10.60 27.07
N LEU A 501 -1.13 11.73 27.65
CA LEU A 501 -2.03 12.76 28.16
C LEU A 501 -1.54 14.12 27.68
N SER A 502 -2.41 14.88 27.02
CA SER A 502 -2.10 16.21 26.53
C SER A 502 -2.83 17.29 27.33
N GLY A 503 -2.20 18.45 27.47
CA GLY A 503 -2.82 19.69 27.90
C GLY A 503 -2.84 20.68 26.74
N TYR A 504 -3.99 21.32 26.53
CA TYR A 504 -4.16 22.36 25.52
C TYR A 504 -4.48 23.69 26.20
N SER A 505 -3.77 24.74 25.82
CA SER A 505 -4.03 26.12 26.22
C SER A 505 -4.17 26.95 24.94
N LEU A 506 -5.29 27.66 24.80
CA LEU A 506 -5.63 28.44 23.61
C LEU A 506 -6.65 29.52 23.99
N GLY A 507 -6.66 30.63 23.26
CA GLY A 507 -7.75 31.61 23.35
C GLY A 507 -9.05 31.02 22.79
N ALA A 508 -10.19 31.46 23.32
CA ALA A 508 -11.50 30.98 22.87
C ALA A 508 -11.77 31.25 21.38
N HIS A 509 -11.10 32.27 20.83
CA HIS A 509 -11.17 32.72 19.43
C HIS A 509 -10.06 32.14 18.52
N SER A 510 -9.52 30.96 18.87
CA SER A 510 -8.47 30.30 18.08
C SER A 510 -9.04 29.30 17.08
N GLY A 511 -8.55 29.33 15.84
CA GLY A 511 -8.97 28.43 14.76
C GLY A 511 -10.46 28.55 14.43
N THR A 512 -11.10 27.43 14.05
CA THR A 512 -12.55 27.42 13.85
C THR A 512 -13.27 27.52 15.19
N HIS A 513 -14.05 28.59 15.39
CA HIS A 513 -14.76 28.85 16.63
C HIS A 513 -16.09 29.56 16.39
N ILE A 514 -16.92 29.61 17.43
CA ILE A 514 -18.19 30.35 17.42
C ILE A 514 -18.12 31.49 18.42
N ASP A 515 -18.47 32.68 17.96
CA ASP A 515 -18.75 33.83 18.81
C ASP A 515 -20.19 33.82 19.30
N ALA A 516 -20.37 33.86 20.61
CA ALA A 516 -21.66 34.01 21.25
C ALA A 516 -22.00 35.50 21.46
N PRO A 517 -23.29 35.86 21.66
CA PRO A 517 -23.68 37.24 21.89
C PRO A 517 -22.88 37.96 22.99
N MET A 518 -22.51 37.26 24.06
CA MET A 518 -21.68 37.79 25.16
C MET A 518 -20.37 38.45 24.69
N HIS A 519 -19.81 38.04 23.54
CA HIS A 519 -18.53 38.57 23.05
C HIS A 519 -18.53 40.10 22.86
N PHE A 520 -19.63 40.67 22.37
CA PHE A 520 -19.77 42.12 22.17
C PHE A 520 -21.09 42.72 22.70
N VAL A 521 -21.93 41.92 23.37
CA VAL A 521 -23.17 42.36 24.02
C VAL A 521 -23.07 42.08 25.52
N ALA A 522 -23.06 43.14 26.34
CA ALA A 522 -22.78 43.04 27.78
C ALA A 522 -23.68 42.04 28.55
N ASN A 523 -24.94 41.90 28.15
CA ASN A 523 -25.89 40.93 28.72
C ASN A 523 -26.25 39.82 27.72
N GLY A 524 -25.38 39.59 26.74
CA GLY A 524 -25.56 38.56 25.72
C GLY A 524 -25.45 37.15 26.30
N ALA A 525 -26.11 36.20 25.65
CA ALA A 525 -26.01 34.79 26.01
C ALA A 525 -24.55 34.30 25.85
N PRO A 526 -24.00 33.55 26.81
CA PRO A 526 -22.73 32.85 26.66
C PRO A 526 -22.87 31.64 25.71
N ILE A 527 -21.73 31.08 25.28
CA ILE A 527 -21.67 30.00 24.28
C ILE A 527 -22.44 28.73 24.69
N ASP A 528 -22.50 28.40 25.98
CA ASP A 528 -23.28 27.25 26.48
C ASP A 528 -24.80 27.45 26.45
N GLN A 529 -25.26 28.67 26.19
CA GLN A 529 -26.67 29.06 26.05
C GLN A 529 -27.06 29.42 24.62
N VAL A 530 -26.12 29.41 23.67
CA VAL A 530 -26.45 29.59 22.24
C VAL A 530 -27.28 28.38 21.77
N PRO A 531 -28.47 28.60 21.16
CA PRO A 531 -29.30 27.50 20.69
C PRO A 531 -28.64 26.75 19.54
N LEU A 532 -28.99 25.48 19.35
CA LEU A 532 -28.46 24.67 18.24
C LEU A 532 -29.10 25.03 16.89
N ASP A 533 -30.30 25.63 16.90
CA ASP A 533 -31.06 25.93 15.68
C ASP A 533 -30.24 26.77 14.69
N PRO A 534 -29.56 27.88 15.05
CA PRO A 534 -28.66 28.59 14.15
C PRO A 534 -27.49 27.76 13.61
N LEU A 535 -27.03 26.74 14.35
CA LEU A 535 -25.81 26.00 14.07
C LEU A 535 -26.02 24.78 13.15
N ILE A 536 -27.26 24.34 12.98
CA ILE A 536 -27.61 23.14 12.20
C ILE A 536 -28.68 23.48 11.16
N GLY A 537 -28.38 23.24 9.88
CA GLY A 537 -29.36 23.32 8.80
C GLY A 537 -28.78 23.87 7.50
N THR A 538 -29.64 24.35 6.61
CA THR A 538 -29.23 24.80 5.28
C THR A 538 -28.36 26.05 5.35
N ALA A 539 -27.29 26.06 4.56
CA ALA A 539 -26.33 27.13 4.43
C ALA A 539 -26.00 27.36 2.96
N ARG A 540 -25.58 28.58 2.64
CA ARG A 540 -25.05 28.93 1.32
C ARG A 540 -23.62 29.42 1.46
N VAL A 541 -22.73 28.82 0.68
CA VAL A 541 -21.35 29.26 0.54
C VAL A 541 -21.27 30.22 -0.63
N ILE A 542 -20.66 31.38 -0.41
CA ILE A 542 -20.48 32.45 -1.39
C ILE A 542 -18.99 32.65 -1.62
N ASP A 543 -18.56 32.54 -2.87
CA ASP A 543 -17.20 32.88 -3.28
C ASP A 543 -17.07 34.40 -3.47
N ILE A 544 -16.27 35.02 -2.62
CA ILE A 544 -15.91 36.44 -2.68
C ILE A 544 -14.60 36.57 -3.49
N PRO A 545 -14.55 37.41 -4.53
CA PRO A 545 -13.36 37.56 -5.37
C PRO A 545 -12.11 37.98 -4.57
N ASP A 546 -10.93 37.49 -4.95
CA ASP A 546 -9.68 37.79 -4.24
C ASP A 546 -9.41 39.30 -4.13
N SER A 547 -9.86 40.14 -5.05
CA SER A 547 -9.68 41.60 -4.99
C SER A 547 -10.53 42.31 -3.93
N VAL A 548 -11.57 41.67 -3.42
CA VAL A 548 -12.52 42.26 -2.47
C VAL A 548 -11.98 42.12 -1.05
N ARG A 549 -11.98 43.23 -0.32
CA ARG A 549 -11.56 43.29 1.09
C ARG A 549 -12.70 43.66 2.04
N ALA A 550 -13.64 44.47 1.59
CA ALA A 550 -14.87 44.78 2.33
C ALA A 550 -16.05 44.12 1.61
N ILE A 551 -16.71 43.19 2.27
CA ILE A 551 -17.98 42.64 1.81
C ILE A 551 -19.06 43.62 2.27
N ASP A 552 -19.25 44.70 1.51
CA ASP A 552 -20.29 45.70 1.74
C ASP A 552 -21.63 45.26 1.12
N SER A 553 -22.69 46.04 1.35
CA SER A 553 -24.01 45.72 0.81
C SER A 553 -24.03 45.68 -0.72
N GLY A 554 -23.17 46.46 -1.39
CA GLY A 554 -23.04 46.49 -2.84
C GLY A 554 -22.44 45.19 -3.38
N GLU A 555 -21.33 44.74 -2.81
CA GLU A 555 -20.70 43.47 -3.15
C GLU A 555 -21.61 42.30 -2.79
N LEU A 556 -22.19 42.28 -1.58
CA LEU A 556 -23.11 41.24 -1.16
C LEU A 556 -24.28 41.08 -2.16
N ASN A 557 -24.83 42.19 -2.66
CA ASN A 557 -25.93 42.17 -3.65
C ASN A 557 -25.55 41.66 -5.05
N ARG A 558 -24.25 41.47 -5.36
CA ARG A 558 -23.80 40.81 -6.60
C ARG A 558 -23.94 39.29 -6.54
N HIS A 559 -24.09 38.73 -5.34
CA HIS A 559 -24.16 37.29 -5.11
C HIS A 559 -25.60 36.84 -4.85
N ALA A 560 -25.90 35.58 -5.16
CA ALA A 560 -27.20 34.99 -4.87
C ALA A 560 -27.28 34.54 -3.41
N TRP A 561 -27.60 35.43 -2.47
CA TRP A 561 -27.66 35.10 -1.03
C TRP A 561 -29.07 35.21 -0.41
N ARG A 562 -29.97 35.98 -1.04
CA ARG A 562 -31.33 36.20 -0.52
C ARG A 562 -32.08 34.88 -0.34
N GLY A 563 -32.73 34.72 0.80
CA GLY A 563 -33.46 33.50 1.17
C GLY A 563 -32.61 32.42 1.87
N ALA A 564 -31.28 32.57 1.90
CA ALA A 564 -30.41 31.70 2.69
C ALA A 564 -30.60 32.00 4.19
N LYS A 565 -30.66 30.94 5.01
CA LYS A 565 -30.72 31.07 6.48
C LYS A 565 -29.35 31.22 7.11
N ARG A 566 -28.30 30.67 6.49
CA ARG A 566 -26.92 30.73 6.96
C ARG A 566 -26.03 31.05 5.77
N VAL A 567 -25.12 32.00 5.93
CA VAL A 567 -24.27 32.47 4.83
C VAL A 567 -22.81 32.32 5.24
N LEU A 568 -22.04 31.60 4.42
CA LEU A 568 -20.62 31.38 4.63
C LEU A 568 -19.84 32.08 3.51
N PHE A 569 -18.85 32.89 3.87
CA PHE A 569 -18.02 33.60 2.92
C PHE A 569 -16.68 32.88 2.73
N ARG A 570 -16.46 32.39 1.52
CA ARG A 570 -15.18 31.87 1.05
C ARG A 570 -14.44 33.02 0.37
N THR A 571 -13.32 33.43 0.94
CA THR A 571 -12.62 34.66 0.59
C THR A 571 -11.17 34.38 0.22
N ARG A 572 -10.41 35.46 0.00
CA ARG A 572 -8.96 35.43 -0.17
C ARG A 572 -8.21 34.67 0.93
N SER A 573 -8.75 34.61 2.14
CA SER A 573 -8.10 33.92 3.27
C SER A 573 -7.98 32.41 3.00
N THR A 574 -9.05 31.79 2.53
CA THR A 574 -9.05 30.41 2.01
C THR A 574 -8.13 30.27 0.80
N LEU A 575 -8.25 31.16 -0.19
CA LEU A 575 -7.51 31.06 -1.45
C LEU A 575 -5.99 31.16 -1.25
N ARG A 576 -5.56 31.88 -0.21
CA ARG A 576 -4.15 32.12 0.11
C ARG A 576 -3.64 31.25 1.27
N GLY A 577 -4.46 30.36 1.81
CA GLY A 577 -4.08 29.43 2.87
C GLY A 577 -3.70 30.10 4.20
N TRP A 578 -4.31 31.24 4.53
CA TRP A 578 -3.88 32.06 5.67
C TRP A 578 -4.18 31.44 7.03
N MET A 579 -5.09 30.47 7.10
CA MET A 579 -5.36 29.70 8.32
C MET A 579 -4.25 28.70 8.68
N ASP A 580 -3.32 28.41 7.76
CA ASP A 580 -2.14 27.56 8.00
C ASP A 580 -0.84 28.38 8.02
N SER A 581 -0.95 29.68 8.29
CA SER A 581 0.18 30.60 8.43
C SER A 581 0.24 31.18 9.84
N VAL A 582 1.39 31.07 10.50
CA VAL A 582 1.63 31.73 11.81
C VAL A 582 1.52 33.25 11.73
N THR A 583 1.63 33.82 10.53
CA THR A 583 1.53 35.26 10.33
C THR A 583 0.07 35.66 10.35
N PHE A 584 -0.32 36.49 11.32
CA PHE A 584 -1.62 37.15 11.29
C PHE A 584 -1.65 38.20 10.17
N HIS A 585 -2.44 37.92 9.15
CA HIS A 585 -2.65 38.81 8.02
C HIS A 585 -3.69 39.87 8.40
N ARG A 586 -3.37 41.16 8.23
CA ARG A 586 -4.26 42.28 8.59
C ARG A 586 -5.17 42.70 7.43
N ASP A 587 -5.04 42.05 6.28
CA ASP A 587 -5.72 42.36 5.02
C ASP A 587 -6.69 41.29 4.54
N PHE A 588 -7.21 40.49 5.49
CA PHE A 588 -8.36 39.63 5.30
C PHE A 588 -9.61 40.39 4.88
N ALA A 589 -10.48 39.66 4.19
CA ALA A 589 -11.79 40.16 3.82
C ALA A 589 -12.69 40.14 5.05
N TYR A 590 -13.42 41.23 5.28
CA TYR A 590 -14.33 41.39 6.41
C TYR A 590 -15.75 41.69 5.93
N VAL A 591 -16.73 41.42 6.78
CA VAL A 591 -18.13 41.81 6.53
C VAL A 591 -18.28 43.26 6.97
N ALA A 592 -18.70 44.16 6.08
CA ALA A 592 -18.89 45.55 6.46
C ALA A 592 -20.21 45.75 7.23
N PRO A 593 -20.33 46.79 8.07
CA PRO A 593 -21.51 46.99 8.92
C PRO A 593 -22.85 47.08 8.16
N ASP A 594 -22.85 47.68 6.97
CA ASP A 594 -24.04 47.77 6.12
C ASP A 594 -24.47 46.41 5.54
N ALA A 595 -23.51 45.54 5.20
CA ALA A 595 -23.78 44.16 4.81
C ALA A 595 -24.28 43.32 6.00
N ALA A 596 -23.67 43.47 7.18
CA ALA A 596 -24.11 42.81 8.40
C ALA A 596 -25.56 43.17 8.76
N GLN A 597 -25.91 44.45 8.65
CA GLN A 597 -27.27 44.94 8.86
C GLN A 597 -28.24 44.33 7.85
N LEU A 598 -27.84 44.30 6.58
CA LEU A 598 -28.65 43.74 5.50
C LEU A 598 -28.90 42.23 5.67
N LEU A 599 -27.89 41.46 6.09
CA LEU A 599 -28.04 40.03 6.41
C LEU A 599 -29.00 39.83 7.60
N ALA A 600 -28.83 40.61 8.66
CA ALA A 600 -29.66 40.52 9.86
C ALA A 600 -31.13 40.86 9.57
N ASP A 601 -31.40 41.93 8.82
CA ASP A 601 -32.76 42.35 8.47
C ASP A 601 -33.43 41.38 7.47
N ALA A 602 -32.64 40.67 6.67
CA ALA A 602 -33.13 39.60 5.79
C ALA A 602 -33.42 38.27 6.53
N GLY A 603 -33.17 38.19 7.84
CA GLY A 603 -33.45 37.02 8.66
C GLY A 603 -32.45 35.87 8.49
N VAL A 604 -31.19 36.20 8.16
CA VAL A 604 -30.05 35.28 8.31
C VAL A 604 -29.85 35.01 9.79
N VAL A 605 -29.61 33.74 10.14
CA VAL A 605 -29.48 33.28 11.53
C VAL A 605 -28.05 32.85 11.88
N LEU A 606 -27.14 32.75 10.90
CA LEU A 606 -25.71 32.49 11.12
C LEU A 606 -24.88 33.09 9.99
N VAL A 607 -23.75 33.71 10.35
CA VAL A 607 -22.75 34.18 9.38
C VAL A 607 -21.44 33.44 9.66
N GLY A 608 -20.80 32.93 8.60
CA GLY A 608 -19.50 32.29 8.70
C GLY A 608 -18.45 32.94 7.81
N VAL A 609 -17.22 33.02 8.29
CA VAL A 609 -16.06 33.55 7.56
C VAL A 609 -14.89 32.59 7.67
N ASP A 610 -14.01 32.63 6.67
CA ASP A 610 -12.88 31.74 6.50
C ASP A 610 -11.55 32.29 7.05
N TYR A 611 -11.66 33.23 7.99
CA TYR A 611 -10.53 33.76 8.75
C TYR A 611 -10.93 34.07 10.19
N ILE A 612 -9.93 34.33 11.03
CA ILE A 612 -10.10 34.47 12.49
C ILE A 612 -10.78 35.77 12.94
N SER A 613 -11.41 36.53 12.02
CA SER A 613 -12.30 37.64 12.36
C SER A 613 -13.22 37.99 11.18
N ALA A 614 -14.48 38.32 11.47
CA ALA A 614 -15.44 38.88 10.53
C ALA A 614 -15.38 40.42 10.43
N GLU A 615 -14.63 41.08 11.31
CA GLU A 615 -14.54 42.54 11.42
C GLU A 615 -13.25 43.11 10.84
N GLN A 616 -13.29 44.34 10.36
CA GLN A 616 -12.09 45.00 9.85
C GLN A 616 -11.01 45.11 10.93
N PHE A 617 -9.79 44.62 10.65
CA PHE A 617 -8.67 44.80 11.56
C PHE A 617 -8.40 46.30 11.83
N GLY A 618 -8.41 46.67 13.11
CA GLY A 618 -8.20 48.05 13.55
C GLY A 618 -9.40 48.98 13.33
N ALA A 619 -10.61 48.42 13.17
CA ALA A 619 -11.85 49.22 13.11
C ALA A 619 -11.98 50.13 14.34
N PRO A 620 -12.47 51.37 14.19
CA PRO A 620 -12.67 52.30 15.31
C PRO A 620 -13.77 51.81 16.28
N ALA A 621 -14.65 50.92 15.84
CA ALA A 621 -15.65 50.25 16.66
C ALA A 621 -16.01 48.88 16.04
N PRO A 622 -16.32 47.85 16.87
CA PRO A 622 -16.67 46.50 16.41
C PRO A 622 -18.14 46.43 15.95
N ARG A 623 -18.50 47.25 14.95
CA ARG A 623 -19.89 47.42 14.52
C ARG A 623 -20.48 46.16 13.92
N THR A 624 -19.69 45.39 13.17
CA THR A 624 -20.12 44.14 12.52
C THR A 624 -20.54 43.12 13.56
N HIS A 625 -19.67 42.86 14.55
CA HIS A 625 -20.00 41.98 15.66
C HIS A 625 -21.20 42.50 16.46
N GLN A 626 -21.24 43.80 16.81
CA GLN A 626 -22.37 44.38 17.55
C GLN A 626 -23.71 44.20 16.83
N ILE A 627 -23.74 44.35 15.51
CA ILE A 627 -24.96 44.21 14.70
C ILE A 627 -25.44 42.75 14.69
N LEU A 628 -24.56 41.80 14.35
CA LEU A 628 -24.92 40.38 14.24
C LEU A 628 -25.23 39.78 15.60
N LEU A 629 -24.30 39.88 16.55
CA LEU A 629 -24.44 39.34 17.89
C LEU A 629 -25.55 40.04 18.69
N GLY A 630 -25.76 41.34 18.48
CA GLY A 630 -26.86 42.10 19.06
C GLY A 630 -28.25 41.65 18.59
N ARG A 631 -28.35 41.01 17.42
CA ARG A 631 -29.55 40.35 16.92
C ARG A 631 -29.60 38.84 17.26
N GLY A 632 -28.65 38.35 18.05
CA GLY A 632 -28.55 36.94 18.43
C GLY A 632 -28.07 36.03 17.30
N ILE A 633 -27.41 36.58 16.28
CA ILE A 633 -26.87 35.84 15.14
C ILE A 633 -25.42 35.44 15.47
N PRO A 634 -25.13 34.17 15.81
CA PRO A 634 -23.76 33.72 16.05
C PRO A 634 -22.90 33.84 14.79
N ILE A 635 -21.61 34.09 15.02
CA ILE A 635 -20.60 34.19 13.97
C ILE A 635 -19.68 32.97 14.08
N VAL A 636 -19.43 32.31 12.96
CA VAL A 636 -18.48 31.20 12.87
C VAL A 636 -17.24 31.68 12.14
N GLU A 637 -16.13 31.81 12.87
CA GLU A 637 -14.89 32.34 12.33
C GLU A 637 -13.87 31.22 12.12
N GLY A 638 -12.88 31.47 11.26
CA GLY A 638 -11.77 30.54 11.00
C GLY A 638 -12.19 29.25 10.31
N LEU A 639 -13.19 29.26 9.43
CA LEU A 639 -13.58 28.08 8.64
C LEU A 639 -12.53 27.73 7.58
N ASP A 640 -12.28 26.45 7.37
CA ASP A 640 -11.51 25.96 6.23
C ASP A 640 -12.44 25.65 5.05
N LEU A 641 -12.66 26.66 4.20
CA LEU A 641 -13.52 26.51 3.02
C LEU A 641 -12.73 26.11 1.76
N ARG A 642 -11.46 25.68 1.86
CA ARG A 642 -10.68 25.18 0.72
C ARG A 642 -11.37 24.03 -0.03
N PRO A 643 -11.96 23.02 0.65
CA PRO A 643 -12.56 21.86 -0.02
C PRO A 643 -13.97 22.12 -0.57
N VAL A 644 -14.46 23.37 -0.51
CA VAL A 644 -15.87 23.70 -0.78
C VAL A 644 -15.96 24.71 -1.92
N GLN A 645 -16.99 24.56 -2.76
CA GLN A 645 -17.30 25.50 -3.85
C GLN A 645 -18.51 26.35 -3.45
N ALA A 646 -18.72 27.51 -4.08
CA ALA A 646 -19.97 28.24 -3.90
C ALA A 646 -21.19 27.37 -4.23
N GLY A 647 -22.24 27.45 -3.39
CA GLY A 647 -23.45 26.64 -3.54
C GLY A 647 -24.21 26.42 -2.25
N ASP A 648 -25.22 25.55 -2.31
CA ASP A 648 -26.09 25.19 -1.18
C ASP A 648 -25.62 23.92 -0.48
N TYR A 649 -25.61 23.97 0.85
CA TYR A 649 -25.11 22.92 1.72
C TYR A 649 -26.03 22.70 2.92
N ASP A 650 -25.98 21.50 3.50
CA ASP A 650 -26.33 21.28 4.89
C ASP A 650 -25.11 21.58 5.75
N LEU A 651 -25.26 22.41 6.78
CA LEU A 651 -24.22 22.82 7.73
C LEU A 651 -24.52 22.26 9.11
N ILE A 652 -23.46 21.78 9.77
CA ILE A 652 -23.46 21.46 11.19
C ILE A 652 -22.22 22.10 11.81
N VAL A 653 -22.40 22.93 12.84
CA VAL A 653 -21.31 23.50 13.65
C VAL A 653 -21.53 23.11 15.10
N LEU A 654 -20.56 22.44 15.70
CA LEU A 654 -20.66 21.89 17.06
C LEU A 654 -19.55 22.49 17.93
N PRO A 655 -19.84 23.56 18.70
CA PRO A 655 -18.90 24.16 19.62
C PRO A 655 -18.72 23.29 20.87
N LEU A 656 -17.54 23.39 21.50
CA LEU A 656 -17.38 22.89 22.87
C LEU A 656 -18.35 23.64 23.80
N LYS A 657 -19.09 22.87 24.62
CA LYS A 657 -20.04 23.45 25.57
C LYS A 657 -19.30 23.97 26.81
N VAL A 658 -18.83 25.21 26.74
CA VAL A 658 -18.06 25.87 27.81
C VAL A 658 -18.96 26.85 28.58
N ARG A 659 -19.09 26.65 29.91
CA ARG A 659 -20.03 27.40 30.75
C ARG A 659 -19.63 28.87 30.91
N GLY A 660 -20.49 29.80 30.50
CA GLY A 660 -20.36 31.22 30.85
C GLY A 660 -19.26 31.98 30.10
N HIS A 661 -18.79 31.45 28.97
CA HIS A 661 -17.76 32.08 28.13
C HIS A 661 -18.33 32.65 26.83
N GLU A 662 -17.60 33.58 26.24
CA GLU A 662 -17.95 34.39 25.08
C GLU A 662 -17.82 33.66 23.74
N ALA A 663 -17.00 32.62 23.67
CA ALA A 663 -16.78 31.82 22.48
C ALA A 663 -16.32 30.41 22.83
N ALA A 664 -16.30 29.52 21.83
CA ALA A 664 -15.65 28.22 21.96
C ALA A 664 -15.17 27.67 20.60
N PRO A 665 -14.07 26.90 20.58
CA PRO A 665 -13.68 26.11 19.42
C PRO A 665 -14.79 25.16 18.98
N ALA A 666 -14.92 24.97 17.67
CA ALA A 666 -16.00 24.16 17.09
C ALA A 666 -15.52 23.26 15.96
N ARG A 667 -16.17 22.10 15.82
CA ARG A 667 -16.09 21.29 14.59
C ARG A 667 -17.19 21.74 13.64
N ALA A 668 -16.85 22.05 12.41
CA ALA A 668 -17.77 22.49 11.37
C ALA A 668 -17.70 21.53 10.16
N ILE A 669 -18.85 21.04 9.71
CA ILE A 669 -18.95 20.15 8.56
C ILE A 669 -20.06 20.61 7.60
N LEU A 670 -19.85 20.38 6.30
CA LEU A 670 -20.76 20.74 5.22
C LEU A 670 -21.10 19.50 4.38
N ARG A 671 -22.34 19.38 3.91
CA ARG A 671 -22.71 18.37 2.91
C ARG A 671 -23.44 19.03 1.76
N LYS A 672 -22.96 18.80 0.54
CA LYS A 672 -23.54 19.40 -0.67
C LYS A 672 -24.99 18.95 -0.83
N ARG A 673 -25.89 19.88 -1.16
CA ARG A 673 -27.31 19.60 -1.44
C ARG A 673 -27.59 19.36 -2.92
#